data_AF-A0AAV7BE10-F1
#
_entry.id   AF-A0AAV7BE10-F1
#
_cell.length_a   1.000
_cell.length_b   1.000
_cell.length_c   1.000
_cell.angle_alpha   90.00
_cell.angle_beta   90.00
_cell.angle_gamma   90.00
#
_symmetry.space_group_name_H-M   'P 1'
#
loop_
_entity.id
_entity.type
_entity.pdbx_description
1 polymer ?
#
loop_
_entity_poly.entity_id
_entity_poly.type
_entity_poly.pdbx_seq_one_letter_code
_entity_poly.pdbx_strand_id
1 'polypeptide(L)'
;MKASFLCTGLTSGRKLHLHKMRMRDVDTNQEIGFYPEKVYLPGEDCSENVAEVAVVLPNQPPLKGVTYSVYIRTGDFPASSTDTDVFITIYGENGDSCKRRLNGSLLPRVFDKGKINFFRIKAVDLGMLSRVHIEHKAVGYGAGWYLDQITIQELDKADIKYLFPCQRWLDTAINDKQTDCEVKLLGKFNRSNEKLLTSSEGTINIILVTDDIPSPGTNFTVYVTICCEKGNYEPVGFGNVTLTRVRSIETLELNGSLGSIQKVRLEMQDGEKDSNWFCKMVQLQHVQTGEIIEFPFLQTLGKKENNLVAELPVLKPSGPFLQVKTYSFISISQAPKQIQIQICFILVWIHGQHWKKSYMQTESMSFKTVGFQLEAVDIGVIHELLIEKEKPTNLQLEKAVVEEGSFIKNKYIFIAQPWKKEKTKMMSMTLQVTETKNDNRSGDLHNEMQSMTSDGEWIIHLSISSEEIQISEIQQHNLHWIIVFYGDKGRSIPLRLEEQNLDQWKDRLTYKVNLTHDLGEIFKVRLGIEHRHEDLGHLFLYHLRMQNTRTLDTFNQSINKILPLSLSGDRWIEVPAEWPLRASLSAVTYSVTVYVSDTVEKKDKLHIGICLHGKHGDTGHRDLNGQHVIDGNEEQLFTAILDAVELGEVHQADISMRSSDDCTLFIKRIHVKESSKKTLYLFNVEESFSIEGGGPETRKEVVISQVVYDQEEETDNSLLLTSNQTKTEEENLVEHKIIVYTGDGRGAGTNANVFITLFYETGESFGRVQLKRPLEDINPFQNGQVDTFIISTKDIGKISHIQIGHDGKGLGNGWFLDKVEIIKESTEETAVFSCNRWLAEDEDDGRTVIQLYP
;
A
#
# COMPACT_ATOMS: atom_id res chain seq x y z
N MET A 1 -3.80 37.77 -16.17
CA MET A 1 -4.77 37.48 -17.26
C MET A 1 -6.19 37.16 -16.77
N LYS A 2 -6.41 36.81 -15.50
CA LYS A 2 -7.76 36.56 -14.93
C LYS A 2 -7.82 36.96 -13.45
N ALA A 3 -9.03 36.96 -12.89
CA ALA A 3 -9.29 37.01 -11.46
C ALA A 3 -10.16 35.82 -11.05
N SER A 4 -9.85 35.23 -9.89
CA SER A 4 -10.54 34.06 -9.33
C SER A 4 -11.17 34.41 -7.99
N PHE A 5 -12.41 33.95 -7.77
CA PHE A 5 -13.19 34.23 -6.58
C PHE A 5 -13.55 32.92 -5.89
N LEU A 6 -12.97 32.68 -4.72
CA LEU A 6 -13.35 31.62 -3.80
C LEU A 6 -14.40 32.16 -2.83
N CYS A 7 -15.54 31.47 -2.70
CA CYS A 7 -16.54 31.82 -1.69
C CYS A 7 -16.45 30.87 -0.48
N THR A 8 -16.54 31.41 0.73
CA THR A 8 -16.53 30.66 1.99
C THR A 8 -17.53 31.30 2.96
N GLY A 9 -18.33 30.51 3.68
CA GLY A 9 -19.28 31.02 4.69
C GLY A 9 -20.60 31.57 4.14
N LEU A 10 -21.05 31.15 2.95
CA LEU A 10 -22.39 31.50 2.45
C LEU A 10 -23.41 30.43 2.83
N THR A 11 -24.17 30.72 3.90
CA THR A 11 -25.35 29.93 4.31
C THR A 11 -26.25 29.60 3.11
N SER A 12 -26.65 28.34 3.00
CA SER A 12 -27.44 27.78 1.89
C SER A 12 -28.56 28.72 1.38
N GLY A 13 -28.70 28.77 0.05
CA GLY A 13 -29.78 29.48 -0.65
C GLY A 13 -29.48 30.91 -1.14
N ARG A 14 -28.32 31.52 -0.81
CA ARG A 14 -27.94 32.86 -1.32
C ARG A 14 -26.87 32.79 -2.42
N LYS A 15 -27.13 33.43 -3.56
CA LYS A 15 -26.17 33.57 -4.68
C LYS A 15 -25.74 35.03 -4.83
N LEU A 16 -24.44 35.31 -4.75
CA LEU A 16 -23.89 36.64 -5.04
C LEU A 16 -23.65 36.76 -6.55
N HIS A 17 -24.16 37.80 -7.20
CA HIS A 17 -23.92 38.07 -8.62
C HIS A 17 -22.84 39.16 -8.77
N LEU A 18 -21.70 38.81 -9.34
CA LEU A 18 -20.64 39.78 -9.63
C LEU A 18 -21.06 40.57 -10.88
N HIS A 19 -21.48 41.82 -10.71
CA HIS A 19 -21.92 42.66 -11.83
C HIS A 19 -20.76 43.28 -12.61
N LYS A 20 -19.72 43.75 -11.91
CA LYS A 20 -18.56 44.43 -12.48
C LYS A 20 -17.42 44.47 -11.47
N MET A 21 -16.18 44.32 -11.93
CA MET A 21 -14.99 44.58 -11.12
C MET A 21 -14.00 45.43 -11.93
N ARG A 22 -13.27 46.28 -11.21
CA ARG A 22 -12.11 47.03 -11.73
C ARG A 22 -11.00 46.94 -10.70
N MET A 23 -9.78 46.76 -11.19
CA MET A 23 -8.56 46.94 -10.41
C MET A 23 -7.84 48.17 -10.93
N ARG A 24 -7.14 48.88 -10.05
CA ARG A 24 -6.18 49.92 -10.44
C ARG A 24 -4.83 49.54 -9.83
N ASP A 25 -3.81 49.50 -10.66
CA ASP A 25 -2.42 49.43 -10.22
C ASP A 25 -2.06 50.76 -9.53
N VAL A 26 -1.56 50.68 -8.29
CA VAL A 26 -1.29 51.87 -7.45
C VAL A 26 -0.05 52.62 -7.93
N ASP A 27 0.93 51.92 -8.49
CA ASP A 27 2.20 52.48 -8.93
C ASP A 27 2.12 53.02 -10.36
N THR A 28 1.43 52.29 -11.26
CA THR A 28 1.32 52.67 -12.69
C THR A 28 0.04 53.43 -13.03
N ASN A 29 -0.93 53.52 -12.11
CA ASN A 29 -2.29 54.05 -12.32
C ASN A 29 -3.10 53.37 -13.44
N GLN A 30 -2.64 52.23 -13.98
CA GLN A 30 -3.37 51.50 -15.02
C GLN A 30 -4.65 50.88 -14.44
N GLU A 31 -5.78 51.05 -15.12
CA GLU A 31 -7.04 50.39 -14.77
C GLU A 31 -7.26 49.12 -15.60
N ILE A 32 -7.58 48.02 -14.90
CA ILE A 32 -7.86 46.70 -15.46
C ILE A 32 -9.34 46.38 -15.23
N GLY A 33 -10.07 46.11 -16.31
CA GLY A 33 -11.50 45.84 -16.29
C GLY A 33 -11.85 44.35 -16.30
N PHE A 34 -12.89 44.00 -15.54
CA PHE A 34 -13.51 42.67 -15.56
C PHE A 34 -15.00 42.84 -15.83
N TYR A 35 -15.48 42.21 -16.91
CA TYR A 35 -16.88 42.26 -17.35
C TYR A 35 -17.47 40.85 -17.33
N PRO A 36 -17.82 40.34 -16.13
CA PRO A 36 -18.45 39.03 -15.98
C PRO A 36 -19.85 39.00 -16.60
N GLU A 37 -20.02 38.29 -17.71
CA GLU A 37 -21.36 37.95 -18.18
C GLU A 37 -21.98 36.87 -17.28
N LYS A 38 -22.87 37.30 -16.37
CA LYS A 38 -23.70 36.43 -15.50
C LYS A 38 -22.90 35.48 -14.59
N VAL A 39 -21.80 35.97 -14.01
CA VAL A 39 -21.03 35.17 -13.04
C VAL A 39 -21.69 35.25 -11.66
N TYR A 40 -22.36 34.17 -11.30
CA TYR A 40 -22.82 33.92 -9.95
C TYR A 40 -21.67 33.29 -9.16
N LEU A 41 -21.28 33.94 -8.06
CA LEU A 41 -20.43 33.29 -7.07
C LEU A 41 -21.20 32.14 -6.43
N PRO A 42 -20.57 30.98 -6.26
CA PRO A 42 -21.20 29.79 -5.70
C PRO A 42 -21.54 29.98 -4.23
N GLY A 43 -22.69 29.43 -3.82
CA GLY A 43 -22.96 29.11 -2.41
C GLY A 43 -22.40 27.74 -2.06
N GLU A 44 -22.39 27.39 -0.76
CA GLU A 44 -21.73 26.18 -0.23
C GLU A 44 -22.21 24.86 -0.86
N ASP A 45 -23.42 24.83 -1.40
CA ASP A 45 -24.06 23.65 -2.03
C ASP A 45 -23.62 23.41 -3.50
N CYS A 46 -22.74 24.22 -4.08
CA CYS A 46 -22.37 24.13 -5.50
C CYS A 46 -21.17 23.20 -5.75
N SER A 47 -21.18 22.45 -6.86
CA SER A 47 -20.06 21.59 -7.28
C SER A 47 -18.80 22.36 -7.72
N GLU A 48 -18.87 23.68 -7.84
CA GLU A 48 -17.77 24.57 -8.20
C GLU A 48 -17.70 25.70 -7.16
N ASN A 49 -16.78 25.66 -6.19
CA ASN A 49 -16.62 26.72 -5.17
C ASN A 49 -15.81 27.95 -5.65
N VAL A 50 -15.36 27.93 -6.91
CA VAL A 50 -14.53 28.99 -7.50
C VAL A 50 -15.13 29.47 -8.82
N ALA A 51 -15.37 30.78 -8.91
CA ALA A 51 -15.71 31.46 -10.16
C ALA A 51 -14.49 32.19 -10.72
N GLU A 52 -14.28 32.15 -12.04
CA GLU A 52 -13.17 32.85 -12.70
C GLU A 52 -13.69 33.85 -13.74
N VAL A 53 -13.00 34.99 -13.87
CA VAL A 53 -13.32 36.04 -14.84
C VAL A 53 -12.04 36.45 -15.55
N ALA A 54 -12.04 36.37 -16.88
CA ALA A 54 -10.93 36.85 -17.69
C ALA A 54 -10.79 38.38 -17.61
N VAL A 55 -9.55 38.85 -17.65
CA VAL A 55 -9.25 40.29 -17.81
C VAL A 55 -9.70 40.75 -19.20
N VAL A 56 -10.32 41.93 -19.27
CA VAL A 56 -10.57 42.63 -20.53
C VAL A 56 -9.51 43.72 -20.72
N LEU A 57 -8.62 43.51 -21.70
CA LEU A 57 -7.61 44.49 -22.14
C LEU A 57 -8.10 45.23 -23.39
N PRO A 58 -7.66 46.47 -23.65
CA PRO A 58 -8.13 47.25 -24.81
C PRO A 58 -7.82 46.62 -26.17
N ASN A 59 -6.70 45.89 -26.27
CA ASN A 59 -6.14 45.42 -27.55
C ASN A 59 -6.10 43.88 -27.68
N GLN A 60 -6.70 43.14 -26.75
CA GLN A 60 -6.74 41.67 -26.78
C GLN A 60 -8.13 41.17 -26.35
N PRO A 61 -8.73 40.19 -27.04
CA PRO A 61 -9.97 39.58 -26.59
C PRO A 61 -9.74 38.88 -25.24
N PRO A 62 -10.73 38.89 -24.32
CA PRO A 62 -10.62 38.14 -23.07
C PRO A 62 -10.50 36.63 -23.37
N LEU A 63 -9.71 35.93 -22.54
CA LEU A 63 -9.61 34.48 -22.59
C LEU A 63 -10.99 33.84 -22.38
N LYS A 64 -11.32 32.82 -23.17
CA LYS A 64 -12.60 32.10 -23.06
C LYS A 64 -12.63 31.20 -21.82
N GLY A 65 -13.83 30.83 -21.39
CA GLY A 65 -14.01 29.70 -20.47
C GLY A 65 -13.82 28.37 -21.21
N VAL A 66 -13.11 27.43 -20.59
CA VAL A 66 -12.88 26.06 -21.09
C VAL A 66 -13.34 25.07 -20.03
N THR A 67 -13.95 23.97 -20.47
CA THR A 67 -14.25 22.82 -19.60
C THR A 67 -13.19 21.76 -19.79
N TYR A 68 -12.51 21.39 -18.70
CA TYR A 68 -11.52 20.33 -18.64
C TYR A 68 -12.17 19.05 -18.09
N SER A 69 -12.12 17.99 -18.88
CA SER A 69 -12.42 16.61 -18.49
C SER A 69 -11.20 16.02 -17.78
N VAL A 70 -11.31 15.69 -16.51
CA VAL A 70 -10.23 15.12 -15.71
C VAL A 70 -10.55 13.66 -15.40
N TYR A 71 -9.64 12.76 -15.77
CA TYR A 71 -9.68 11.34 -15.45
C TYR A 71 -8.59 11.04 -14.43
N ILE A 72 -8.92 10.40 -13.32
CA ILE A 72 -7.97 10.08 -12.25
C ILE A 72 -7.98 8.57 -12.04
N ARG A 73 -6.80 7.95 -12.11
CA ARG A 73 -6.61 6.52 -11.90
C ARG A 73 -5.98 6.28 -10.53
N THR A 74 -6.71 5.58 -9.67
CA THR A 74 -6.19 5.06 -8.40
C THR A 74 -5.38 3.78 -8.69
N GLY A 75 -4.29 3.55 -7.96
CA GLY A 75 -3.48 2.33 -8.11
C GLY A 75 -4.23 1.06 -7.70
N ASP A 76 -3.62 -0.10 -7.98
CA ASP A 76 -4.19 -1.42 -7.65
C ASP A 76 -3.47 -2.09 -6.48
N PHE A 77 -3.04 -1.29 -5.50
CA PHE A 77 -2.37 -1.76 -4.29
C PHE A 77 -3.37 -1.95 -3.14
N PRO A 78 -3.06 -2.78 -2.11
CA PRO A 78 -3.86 -2.82 -0.90
C PRO A 78 -4.05 -1.43 -0.29
N ALA A 79 -5.27 -1.11 0.14
CA ALA A 79 -5.68 0.18 0.72
C ALA A 79 -5.44 1.41 -0.17
N SER A 80 -5.29 1.23 -1.48
CA SER A 80 -5.06 2.35 -2.41
C SER A 80 -6.28 3.27 -2.60
N SER A 81 -7.47 2.86 -2.17
CA SER A 81 -8.74 3.60 -2.35
C SER A 81 -8.85 4.83 -1.45
N THR A 82 -9.51 5.89 -1.92
CA THR A 82 -9.95 6.99 -1.05
C THR A 82 -11.41 7.39 -1.33
N ASP A 83 -12.12 7.78 -0.27
CA ASP A 83 -13.45 8.41 -0.32
C ASP A 83 -13.39 9.85 0.23
N THR A 84 -12.18 10.36 0.43
CA THR A 84 -11.91 11.65 1.07
C THR A 84 -12.07 12.79 0.08
N ASP A 85 -12.19 14.02 0.61
CA ASP A 85 -12.24 15.22 -0.23
C ASP A 85 -10.86 15.49 -0.86
N VAL A 86 -10.71 15.01 -2.10
CA VAL A 86 -9.58 15.34 -2.97
C VAL A 86 -9.81 16.71 -3.62
N PHE A 87 -8.77 17.52 -3.66
CA PHE A 87 -8.72 18.80 -4.36
C PHE A 87 -7.63 18.78 -5.41
N ILE A 88 -7.84 19.52 -6.51
CA ILE A 88 -6.91 19.60 -7.64
C ILE A 88 -6.74 21.07 -8.09
N THR A 89 -5.53 21.43 -8.48
CA THR A 89 -5.19 22.69 -9.14
C THR A 89 -4.41 22.39 -10.42
N ILE A 90 -4.97 22.74 -11.58
CA ILE A 90 -4.35 22.50 -12.89
C ILE A 90 -3.60 23.78 -13.29
N TYR A 91 -2.32 23.67 -13.67
CA TYR A 91 -1.50 24.79 -14.12
C TYR A 91 -1.22 24.72 -15.62
N GLY A 92 -1.26 25.87 -16.28
CA GLY A 92 -0.84 26.06 -17.66
C GLY A 92 -0.23 27.44 -17.90
N GLU A 93 0.13 27.72 -19.15
CA GLU A 93 0.76 28.97 -19.60
C GLU A 93 -0.02 30.24 -19.21
N ASN A 94 -1.35 30.19 -19.19
CA ASN A 94 -2.21 31.33 -18.87
C ASN A 94 -2.56 31.45 -17.36
N GLY A 95 -2.00 30.58 -16.51
CA GLY A 95 -2.23 30.53 -15.07
C GLY A 95 -2.79 29.19 -14.57
N ASP A 96 -3.36 29.19 -13.36
CA ASP A 96 -3.87 28.02 -12.66
C ASP A 96 -5.41 27.97 -12.61
N SER A 97 -6.02 26.80 -12.49
CA SER A 97 -7.48 26.64 -12.31
C SER A 97 -8.01 27.08 -10.94
N CYS A 98 -7.12 27.52 -10.05
CA CYS A 98 -7.28 27.49 -8.59
C CYS A 98 -7.67 26.11 -8.05
N LYS A 99 -7.73 26.00 -6.72
CA LYS A 99 -8.09 24.78 -6.00
C LYS A 99 -9.55 24.40 -6.24
N ARG A 100 -9.78 23.24 -6.84
CA ARG A 100 -11.10 22.66 -7.14
C ARG A 100 -11.31 21.41 -6.31
N ARG A 101 -12.45 21.29 -5.60
CA ARG A 101 -12.85 20.04 -4.94
C ARG A 101 -13.38 19.06 -5.99
N LEU A 102 -12.93 17.82 -5.94
CA LEU A 102 -13.33 16.76 -6.87
C LEU A 102 -14.53 15.99 -6.34
N ASN A 103 -15.71 16.61 -6.39
CA ASN A 103 -16.95 15.96 -5.99
C ASN A 103 -17.36 14.89 -7.02
N GLY A 104 -17.66 13.68 -6.55
CA GLY A 104 -18.31 12.66 -7.36
C GLY A 104 -19.72 13.10 -7.77
N SER A 105 -20.08 12.92 -9.04
CA SER A 105 -21.42 13.27 -9.52
C SER A 105 -22.44 12.24 -9.05
N LEU A 106 -23.13 12.51 -7.94
CA LEU A 106 -24.22 11.70 -7.36
C LEU A 106 -23.87 10.26 -6.98
N LEU A 107 -22.66 9.78 -7.29
CA LEU A 107 -22.17 8.46 -6.90
C LEU A 107 -21.36 8.57 -5.60
N PRO A 108 -21.72 7.80 -4.56
CA PRO A 108 -21.12 7.84 -3.21
C PRO A 108 -19.70 7.25 -3.12
N ARG A 109 -18.99 7.13 -4.25
CA ARG A 109 -17.63 6.60 -4.39
C ARG A 109 -16.90 7.29 -5.51
N VAL A 110 -15.68 7.75 -5.25
CA VAL A 110 -14.98 8.63 -6.20
C VAL A 110 -13.52 8.28 -6.51
N PHE A 111 -12.86 7.40 -5.74
CA PHE A 111 -11.48 6.96 -6.03
C PHE A 111 -11.18 5.53 -5.53
N ASP A 112 -11.90 4.53 -6.05
CA ASP A 112 -11.69 3.11 -5.72
C ASP A 112 -10.38 2.53 -6.30
N LYS A 113 -9.77 1.58 -5.59
CA LYS A 113 -8.64 0.73 -6.03
C LYS A 113 -8.80 0.22 -7.46
N GLY A 114 -7.79 0.47 -8.29
CA GLY A 114 -7.72 0.10 -9.70
C GLY A 114 -8.74 0.79 -10.62
N LYS A 115 -9.59 1.70 -10.11
CA LYS A 115 -10.61 2.39 -10.92
C LYS A 115 -10.09 3.68 -11.53
N ILE A 116 -10.83 4.15 -12.53
CA ILE A 116 -10.65 5.46 -13.17
C ILE A 116 -11.92 6.26 -12.96
N ASN A 117 -11.79 7.43 -12.35
CA ASN A 117 -12.89 8.31 -12.01
C ASN A 117 -12.83 9.61 -12.83
N PHE A 118 -13.99 10.20 -13.11
CA PHE A 118 -14.15 11.25 -14.11
C PHE A 118 -14.80 12.51 -13.53
N PHE A 119 -14.23 13.67 -13.85
CA PHE A 119 -14.67 14.99 -13.39
C PHE A 119 -14.70 16.01 -14.52
N ARG A 120 -15.43 17.10 -14.30
CA ARG A 120 -15.42 18.29 -15.16
C ARG A 120 -15.09 19.52 -14.35
N ILE A 121 -14.11 20.30 -14.81
CA ILE A 121 -13.67 21.55 -14.19
C ILE A 121 -13.82 22.67 -15.20
N LYS A 122 -14.53 23.75 -14.84
CA LYS A 122 -14.56 24.98 -15.63
C LYS A 122 -13.51 25.97 -15.11
N ALA A 123 -12.65 26.43 -16.01
CA ALA A 123 -11.67 27.49 -15.76
C ALA A 123 -11.58 28.41 -16.99
N VAL A 124 -11.01 29.61 -16.83
CA VAL A 124 -10.54 30.40 -17.97
C VAL A 124 -9.37 29.65 -18.63
N ASP A 125 -9.34 29.66 -19.96
CA ASP A 125 -8.39 28.92 -20.82
C ASP A 125 -6.95 28.99 -20.29
N LEU A 126 -6.46 27.84 -19.80
CA LEU A 126 -5.16 27.70 -19.15
C LEU A 126 -3.99 27.66 -20.16
N GLY A 127 -4.26 27.60 -21.47
CA GLY A 127 -3.21 27.40 -22.48
C GLY A 127 -2.66 25.97 -22.46
N MET A 128 -1.39 25.77 -22.82
CA MET A 128 -0.75 24.46 -22.67
C MET A 128 -0.59 24.14 -21.19
N LEU A 129 -1.14 23.00 -20.75
CA LEU A 129 -0.99 22.52 -19.39
C LEU A 129 0.47 22.16 -19.13
N SER A 130 0.94 22.33 -17.88
CA SER A 130 2.35 22.10 -17.51
C SER A 130 2.52 21.19 -16.29
N ARG A 131 1.64 21.33 -15.30
CA ARG A 131 1.65 20.53 -14.07
C ARG A 131 0.29 20.55 -13.38
N VAL A 132 0.08 19.63 -12.46
CA VAL A 132 -1.12 19.53 -11.63
C VAL A 132 -0.69 19.40 -10.18
N HIS A 133 -1.26 20.20 -9.30
CA HIS A 133 -1.21 19.96 -7.86
C HIS A 133 -2.48 19.23 -7.44
N ILE A 134 -2.37 18.21 -6.60
CA ILE A 134 -3.48 17.39 -6.13
C ILE A 134 -3.26 17.00 -4.67
N GLU A 135 -4.32 17.07 -3.87
CA GLU A 135 -4.21 17.00 -2.41
C GLU A 135 -5.46 16.45 -1.75
N HIS A 136 -5.31 15.84 -0.58
CA HIS A 136 -6.42 15.55 0.33
C HIS A 136 -6.07 16.03 1.75
N LYS A 137 -7.12 16.21 2.57
CA LYS A 137 -6.98 16.68 3.97
C LYS A 137 -7.12 15.57 5.01
N ALA A 138 -7.36 14.34 4.58
CA ALA A 138 -7.47 13.22 5.50
C ALA A 138 -6.08 12.84 6.03
N VAL A 139 -6.03 12.51 7.31
CA VAL A 139 -4.81 12.19 8.06
C VAL A 139 -5.11 10.99 8.95
N GLY A 140 -4.06 10.31 9.42
CA GLY A 140 -4.18 9.07 10.20
C GLY A 140 -3.94 7.83 9.33
N TYR A 141 -3.72 6.69 9.98
CA TYR A 141 -3.36 5.44 9.33
C TYR A 141 -4.47 4.96 8.38
N GLY A 142 -4.14 4.65 7.12
CA GLY A 142 -5.12 4.23 6.11
C GLY A 142 -5.96 5.35 5.48
N ALA A 143 -5.78 6.61 5.89
CA ALA A 143 -6.32 7.77 5.18
C ALA A 143 -5.61 8.04 3.84
N GLY A 144 -4.50 7.34 3.58
CA GLY A 144 -3.67 7.47 2.39
C GLY A 144 -4.37 7.05 1.10
N TRP A 145 -3.88 7.62 0.00
CA TRP A 145 -4.40 7.38 -1.34
C TRP A 145 -3.23 7.10 -2.30
N TYR A 146 -3.24 5.96 -2.99
CA TYR A 146 -2.27 5.74 -4.06
C TYR A 146 -2.82 6.29 -5.38
N LEU A 147 -2.29 7.43 -5.80
CA LEU A 147 -2.57 8.00 -7.10
C LEU A 147 -1.58 7.43 -8.13
N ASP A 148 -2.10 6.71 -9.12
CA ASP A 148 -1.30 6.17 -10.23
C ASP A 148 -1.03 7.28 -11.26
N GLN A 149 -2.08 7.85 -11.84
CA GLN A 149 -1.95 8.90 -12.87
C GLN A 149 -3.23 9.75 -13.02
N ILE A 150 -3.05 10.98 -13.52
CA ILE A 150 -4.13 11.88 -13.94
C ILE A 150 -4.02 12.07 -15.46
N THR A 151 -5.15 11.99 -16.17
CA THR A 151 -5.27 12.34 -17.59
C THR A 151 -6.27 13.48 -17.75
N ILE A 152 -5.88 14.59 -18.39
CA ILE A 152 -6.74 15.77 -18.59
C ILE A 152 -7.02 15.95 -20.08
N GLN A 153 -8.24 16.34 -20.43
CA GLN A 153 -8.70 16.55 -21.80
C GLN A 153 -9.53 17.83 -21.86
N GLU A 154 -9.29 18.69 -22.84
CA GLU A 154 -10.18 19.83 -23.08
C GLU A 154 -11.45 19.36 -23.80
N LEU A 155 -12.63 19.79 -23.34
CA LEU A 155 -13.90 19.39 -23.95
C LEU A 155 -14.01 19.87 -25.42
N ASP A 156 -13.49 21.06 -25.70
CA ASP A 156 -13.44 21.66 -27.05
C ASP A 156 -12.41 20.98 -27.98
N LYS A 157 -11.43 20.25 -27.42
CA LYS A 157 -10.36 19.55 -28.15
C LYS A 157 -10.42 18.05 -27.84
N ALA A 158 -11.55 17.43 -28.15
CA ALA A 158 -11.91 16.09 -27.67
C ALA A 158 -10.92 14.95 -28.03
N ASP A 159 -10.03 15.16 -28.99
CA ASP A 159 -9.00 14.17 -29.35
C ASP A 159 -7.70 14.30 -28.56
N ILE A 160 -7.43 15.41 -27.85
CA ILE A 160 -6.15 15.66 -27.17
C ILE A 160 -6.25 15.36 -25.67
N LYS A 161 -5.37 14.48 -25.18
CA LYS A 161 -5.23 14.12 -23.77
C LYS A 161 -3.82 14.46 -23.27
N TYR A 162 -3.74 15.06 -22.09
CA TYR A 162 -2.53 15.40 -21.34
C TYR A 162 -2.34 14.38 -20.21
N LEU A 163 -1.14 13.86 -20.01
CA LEU A 163 -0.85 12.81 -19.03
C LEU A 163 0.10 13.29 -17.92
N PHE A 164 -0.31 13.07 -16.67
CA PHE A 164 0.44 13.41 -15.47
C PHE A 164 0.59 12.15 -14.61
N PRO A 165 1.72 11.41 -14.71
CA PRO A 165 1.99 10.29 -13.82
C PRO A 165 2.23 10.78 -12.40
N CYS A 166 1.86 9.97 -11.40
CA CYS A 166 2.10 10.27 -9.99
C CYS A 166 2.78 9.08 -9.29
N GLN A 167 2.19 7.89 -9.40
CA GLN A 167 2.71 6.60 -8.92
C GLN A 167 3.23 6.61 -7.48
N ARG A 168 2.50 7.29 -6.58
CA ARG A 168 2.83 7.34 -5.15
C ARG A 168 1.61 7.33 -4.26
N TRP A 169 1.88 7.04 -3.00
CA TRP A 169 1.02 7.35 -1.88
C TRP A 169 1.04 8.86 -1.60
N LEU A 170 -0.15 9.43 -1.46
CA LEU A 170 -0.41 10.64 -0.70
C LEU A 170 -0.91 10.18 0.67
N ASP A 171 -0.08 10.29 1.70
CA ASP A 171 -0.29 9.68 3.01
C ASP A 171 0.61 10.34 4.06
N THR A 172 0.15 10.47 5.31
CA THR A 172 0.91 11.15 6.39
C THR A 172 2.02 10.30 7.04
N ALA A 173 2.00 8.98 6.86
CA ALA A 173 2.92 8.03 7.48
C ALA A 173 3.93 7.43 6.48
N ILE A 174 3.60 7.43 5.19
CA ILE A 174 4.31 6.69 4.13
C ILE A 174 4.96 7.62 3.09
N ASN A 175 5.97 7.11 2.38
CA ASN A 175 6.67 7.78 1.28
C ASN A 175 7.36 9.09 1.73
N ASP A 176 6.88 10.23 1.25
CA ASP A 176 7.31 11.59 1.58
C ASP A 176 6.55 12.19 2.78
N LYS A 177 5.61 11.44 3.37
CA LYS A 177 4.71 11.86 4.46
C LYS A 177 3.83 13.08 4.08
N GLN A 178 3.52 13.25 2.80
CA GLN A 178 2.69 14.34 2.26
C GLN A 178 1.35 13.81 1.75
N THR A 179 0.25 14.51 2.08
CA THR A 179 -1.10 14.25 1.54
C THR A 179 -1.42 15.13 0.31
N ASP A 180 -0.44 15.91 -0.14
CA ASP A 180 -0.51 16.76 -1.30
C ASP A 180 0.69 16.52 -2.21
N CYS A 181 0.54 16.83 -3.50
CA CYS A 181 1.66 16.75 -4.41
C CYS A 181 1.51 17.57 -5.69
N GLU A 182 2.65 17.93 -6.28
CA GLU A 182 2.72 18.44 -7.66
C GLU A 182 3.27 17.36 -8.60
N VAL A 183 2.59 17.16 -9.73
CA VAL A 183 2.98 16.24 -10.81
C VAL A 183 3.13 16.99 -12.13
N LYS A 184 4.24 16.75 -12.84
CA LYS A 184 4.56 17.41 -14.12
C LYS A 184 3.85 16.73 -15.29
N LEU A 185 3.62 17.48 -16.37
CA LEU A 185 3.16 16.92 -17.65
C LEU A 185 4.23 15.98 -18.22
N LEU A 186 3.89 14.70 -18.42
CA LEU A 186 4.74 13.75 -19.14
C LEU A 186 4.60 13.89 -20.65
N GLY A 187 3.40 14.23 -21.13
CA GLY A 187 3.16 14.43 -22.56
C GLY A 187 1.69 14.59 -22.90
N LYS A 188 1.43 14.91 -24.17
CA LYS A 188 0.09 14.93 -24.74
C LYS A 188 -0.02 13.97 -25.92
N PHE A 189 -1.15 13.28 -26.03
CA PHE A 189 -1.41 12.29 -27.08
C PHE A 189 -2.83 12.45 -27.63
N ASN A 190 -3.02 11.97 -28.85
CA ASN A 190 -4.33 11.92 -29.52
C ASN A 190 -4.57 10.57 -30.19
N ARG A 191 -5.80 10.29 -30.61
CA ARG A 191 -6.15 9.01 -31.28
C ARG A 191 -5.38 8.76 -32.58
N SER A 192 -5.00 9.81 -33.32
CA SER A 192 -4.21 9.68 -34.56
C SER A 192 -2.75 9.28 -34.34
N ASN A 193 -2.18 9.46 -33.14
CA ASN A 193 -0.78 9.10 -32.86
C ASN A 193 -0.47 7.61 -33.12
N GLU A 194 -1.43 6.70 -33.01
CA GLU A 194 -1.20 5.25 -33.21
C GLU A 194 -0.68 4.92 -34.62
N LYS A 195 -1.03 5.70 -35.64
CA LYS A 195 -0.55 5.49 -37.01
C LYS A 195 0.93 5.83 -37.16
N LEU A 196 1.34 7.05 -36.82
CA LEU A 196 2.74 7.47 -36.84
C LEU A 196 3.65 6.57 -35.97
N LEU A 197 3.12 6.00 -34.88
CA LEU A 197 3.84 5.05 -34.02
C LEU A 197 3.98 3.63 -34.59
N THR A 198 3.22 3.27 -35.63
CA THR A 198 3.33 1.99 -36.34
C THR A 198 4.08 2.11 -37.66
N SER A 199 4.15 3.31 -38.26
CA SER A 199 5.03 3.59 -39.40
C SER A 199 6.49 3.74 -38.95
N SER A 200 7.26 2.65 -39.01
CA SER A 200 8.72 2.68 -38.79
C SER A 200 9.51 3.12 -40.03
N GLU A 201 8.85 3.32 -41.18
CA GLU A 201 9.42 3.76 -42.45
C GLU A 201 8.76 5.07 -42.91
N GLY A 202 9.55 6.03 -43.39
CA GLY A 202 9.05 7.30 -43.90
C GLY A 202 9.89 8.51 -43.48
N THR A 203 9.56 9.67 -44.03
CA THR A 203 10.30 10.92 -43.79
C THR A 203 9.65 11.69 -42.65
N ILE A 204 10.43 12.09 -41.64
CA ILE A 204 9.95 12.85 -40.49
C ILE A 204 10.66 14.20 -40.39
N ASN A 205 9.88 15.27 -40.24
CA ASN A 205 10.37 16.57 -39.81
C ASN A 205 10.42 16.61 -38.28
N ILE A 206 11.61 16.82 -37.73
CA ILE A 206 11.85 17.10 -36.32
C ILE A 206 11.78 18.63 -36.13
N ILE A 207 10.79 19.06 -35.37
CA ILE A 207 10.46 20.47 -35.17
C ILE A 207 10.74 20.84 -33.73
N LEU A 208 11.65 21.78 -33.51
CA LEU A 208 12.01 22.29 -32.20
C LEU A 208 11.31 23.63 -31.95
N VAL A 209 10.69 23.80 -30.78
CA VAL A 209 9.93 25.01 -30.41
C VAL A 209 10.42 25.57 -29.08
N THR A 210 10.64 26.88 -29.02
CA THR A 210 11.26 27.59 -27.88
C THR A 210 10.54 28.89 -27.59
N ASP A 211 10.29 29.19 -26.32
CA ASP A 211 9.64 30.46 -25.92
C ASP A 211 10.64 31.61 -25.71
N ASP A 212 11.86 31.31 -25.25
CA ASP A 212 12.88 32.32 -24.95
C ASP A 212 13.87 32.52 -26.10
N ILE A 213 14.20 33.79 -26.36
CA ILE A 213 15.42 34.16 -27.09
C ILE A 213 16.60 33.94 -26.12
N PRO A 214 17.63 33.14 -26.48
CA PRO A 214 18.71 32.83 -25.55
C PRO A 214 19.49 34.08 -25.14
N SER A 215 20.00 34.06 -23.92
CA SER A 215 20.86 35.10 -23.35
C SER A 215 21.98 35.49 -24.32
N PRO A 216 22.27 36.79 -24.53
CA PRO A 216 23.31 37.21 -25.47
C PRO A 216 24.68 36.69 -25.03
N GLY A 217 25.24 35.75 -25.80
CA GLY A 217 26.59 35.19 -25.60
C GLY A 217 26.73 33.69 -25.87
N THR A 218 25.64 32.93 -25.90
CA THR A 218 25.72 31.45 -25.83
C THR A 218 25.67 30.76 -27.18
N ASN A 219 26.84 30.33 -27.69
CA ASN A 219 26.91 29.30 -28.73
C ASN A 219 26.80 27.92 -28.09
N PHE A 220 25.79 27.14 -28.47
CA PHE A 220 25.61 25.73 -28.10
C PHE A 220 24.93 24.99 -29.25
N THR A 221 25.05 23.67 -29.27
CA THR A 221 24.36 22.80 -30.24
C THR A 221 23.33 21.96 -29.50
N VAL A 222 22.12 21.88 -30.04
CA VAL A 222 21.07 21.00 -29.52
C VAL A 222 20.95 19.78 -30.43
N TYR A 223 20.92 18.59 -29.85
CA TYR A 223 20.70 17.34 -30.56
C TYR A 223 19.36 16.73 -30.16
N VAL A 224 18.61 16.23 -31.13
CA VAL A 224 17.43 15.40 -30.91
C VAL A 224 17.74 13.99 -31.38
N THR A 225 17.54 13.00 -30.51
CA THR A 225 17.72 11.58 -30.82
C THR A 225 16.39 10.85 -30.71
N ILE A 226 16.03 10.11 -31.75
CA ILE A 226 14.86 9.22 -31.76
C ILE A 226 15.31 7.82 -31.33
N CYS A 227 14.77 7.33 -30.23
CA CYS A 227 15.09 6.03 -29.65
C CYS A 227 13.98 5.01 -29.96
N CYS A 228 14.35 3.87 -30.53
CA CYS A 228 13.44 2.80 -30.93
C CYS A 228 13.79 1.47 -30.23
N GLU A 229 12.89 0.48 -30.34
CA GLU A 229 13.02 -0.83 -29.68
C GLU A 229 14.38 -1.52 -29.85
N LYS A 230 14.99 -1.44 -31.04
CA LYS A 230 16.23 -2.16 -31.39
C LYS A 230 17.47 -1.26 -31.45
N GLY A 231 17.36 0.01 -31.08
CA GLY A 231 18.46 0.98 -31.16
C GLY A 231 17.97 2.41 -31.41
N ASN A 232 18.92 3.32 -31.62
CA ASN A 232 18.65 4.74 -31.83
C ASN A 232 18.98 5.15 -33.27
N TYR A 233 18.25 6.13 -33.81
CA TYR A 233 18.71 6.85 -35.00
C TYR A 233 19.83 7.84 -34.64
N GLU A 234 20.63 8.22 -35.64
CA GLU A 234 21.71 9.20 -35.46
C GLU A 234 21.18 10.54 -34.91
N PRO A 235 21.87 11.21 -33.97
CA PRO A 235 21.41 12.48 -33.39
C PRO A 235 21.31 13.60 -34.44
N VAL A 236 20.13 14.20 -34.56
CA VAL A 236 19.87 15.32 -35.46
C VAL A 236 20.24 16.63 -34.76
N GLY A 237 21.28 17.30 -35.26
CA GLY A 237 21.87 18.49 -34.65
C GLY A 237 21.32 19.81 -35.19
N PHE A 238 20.74 20.61 -34.30
CA PHE A 238 20.31 21.99 -34.53
C PHE A 238 21.48 22.94 -34.15
N GLY A 239 22.43 23.12 -35.07
CA GLY A 239 23.66 23.89 -34.85
C GLY A 239 23.58 25.38 -35.20
N ASN A 240 24.39 26.22 -34.54
CA ASN A 240 24.54 27.67 -34.79
C ASN A 240 23.25 28.51 -34.78
N VAL A 241 22.14 27.97 -34.31
CA VAL A 241 20.92 28.74 -34.11
C VAL A 241 21.11 29.57 -32.85
N THR A 242 21.47 30.84 -33.02
CA THR A 242 20.95 31.86 -32.09
C THR A 242 19.43 31.73 -32.19
N LEU A 243 18.80 31.16 -31.16
CA LEU A 243 17.37 30.79 -31.11
C LEU A 243 16.46 32.03 -30.99
N THR A 244 16.67 32.95 -31.92
CA THR A 244 15.88 34.11 -32.30
C THR A 244 14.60 33.72 -33.03
N ARG A 245 14.53 32.47 -33.52
CA ARG A 245 13.34 31.87 -34.12
C ARG A 245 12.69 30.96 -33.09
N VAL A 246 11.42 31.25 -32.80
CA VAL A 246 10.51 30.44 -31.95
C VAL A 246 10.36 28.99 -32.42
N ARG A 247 10.71 28.70 -33.70
CA ARG A 247 10.58 27.37 -34.31
C ARG A 247 11.74 27.10 -35.28
N SER A 248 12.37 25.92 -35.14
CA SER A 248 13.39 25.35 -36.03
C SER A 248 12.92 23.99 -36.54
N ILE A 249 13.37 23.57 -37.73
CA ILE A 249 12.95 22.31 -38.36
C ILE A 249 14.17 21.66 -39.03
N GLU A 250 14.36 20.37 -38.77
CA GLU A 250 15.30 19.48 -39.46
C GLU A 250 14.55 18.22 -39.94
N THR A 251 15.12 17.46 -40.86
CA THR A 251 14.46 16.28 -41.47
C THR A 251 15.30 15.01 -41.29
N LEU A 252 14.64 13.89 -40.98
CA LEU A 252 15.24 12.57 -40.81
C LEU A 252 14.45 11.52 -41.62
N GLU A 253 15.16 10.61 -42.28
CA GLU A 253 14.56 9.46 -42.98
C GLU A 253 14.55 8.23 -42.07
N LEU A 254 13.37 7.65 -41.80
CA LEU A 254 13.22 6.39 -41.09
C LEU A 254 13.22 5.21 -42.06
N ASN A 255 13.97 4.17 -41.71
CA ASN A 255 14.29 3.02 -42.56
C ASN A 255 13.69 1.68 -42.10
N GLY A 256 12.70 1.69 -41.19
CA GLY A 256 12.00 0.50 -40.70
C GLY A 256 12.76 -0.37 -39.70
N SER A 257 14.09 -0.43 -39.85
CA SER A 257 14.94 -1.46 -39.26
C SER A 257 14.96 -1.49 -37.72
N LEU A 258 14.81 -0.33 -37.06
CA LEU A 258 14.98 -0.19 -35.62
C LEU A 258 13.70 -0.47 -34.79
N GLY A 259 12.57 -0.75 -35.44
CA GLY A 259 11.29 -1.02 -34.76
C GLY A 259 10.52 0.25 -34.39
N SER A 260 9.55 0.15 -33.46
CA SER A 260 8.70 1.28 -33.09
C SER A 260 9.45 2.32 -32.25
N ILE A 261 9.05 3.59 -32.36
CA ILE A 261 9.61 4.70 -31.56
C ILE A 261 9.15 4.54 -30.11
N GLN A 262 10.11 4.60 -29.19
CA GLN A 262 9.92 4.38 -27.75
C GLN A 262 10.06 5.67 -26.94
N LYS A 263 11.03 6.53 -27.29
CA LYS A 263 11.26 7.82 -26.62
C LYS A 263 11.98 8.82 -27.51
N VAL A 264 11.89 10.09 -27.14
CA VAL A 264 12.68 11.19 -27.74
C VAL A 264 13.61 11.75 -26.67
N ARG A 265 14.89 11.86 -27.03
CA ARG A 265 15.91 12.54 -26.23
C ARG A 265 16.24 13.90 -26.81
N LEU A 266 16.47 14.85 -25.92
CA LEU A 266 17.00 16.18 -26.20
C LEU A 266 18.32 16.36 -25.44
N GLU A 267 19.41 16.70 -26.13
CA GLU A 267 20.75 16.87 -25.55
C GLU A 267 21.35 18.23 -25.94
N MET A 268 22.01 18.90 -25.00
CA MET A 268 22.65 20.21 -25.18
C MET A 268 24.18 20.08 -25.04
N GLN A 269 24.90 20.35 -26.13
CA GLN A 269 26.36 20.28 -26.20
C GLN A 269 27.01 21.68 -26.35
N ASP A 270 28.32 21.75 -26.08
CA ASP A 270 29.23 22.85 -26.44
C ASP A 270 28.99 24.26 -25.87
N GLY A 271 27.99 24.46 -25.01
CA GLY A 271 27.73 25.75 -24.34
C GLY A 271 28.85 26.27 -23.42
N GLU A 272 28.84 27.57 -23.15
CA GLU A 272 29.62 28.20 -22.07
C GLU A 272 29.05 27.84 -20.68
N LYS A 273 29.77 28.19 -19.59
CA LYS A 273 29.38 27.79 -18.22
C LYS A 273 27.97 28.26 -17.81
N ASP A 274 27.59 29.47 -18.23
CA ASP A 274 26.30 30.09 -17.89
C ASP A 274 25.25 29.88 -18.99
N SER A 275 25.48 28.96 -19.93
CA SER A 275 24.52 28.64 -20.99
C SER A 275 23.32 27.88 -20.44
N ASN A 276 22.15 28.51 -20.52
CA ASN A 276 20.83 27.98 -20.22
C ASN A 276 19.90 28.22 -21.42
N TRP A 277 18.99 27.29 -21.69
CA TRP A 277 18.04 27.35 -22.80
C TRP A 277 16.73 26.63 -22.46
N PHE A 278 15.59 27.31 -22.64
CA PHE A 278 14.26 26.72 -22.41
C PHE A 278 13.71 26.03 -23.66
N CYS A 279 13.46 24.73 -23.56
CA CYS A 279 12.75 23.98 -24.59
C CYS A 279 11.27 23.87 -24.24
N LYS A 280 10.40 24.46 -25.06
CA LYS A 280 8.95 24.34 -24.91
C LYS A 280 8.49 22.93 -25.29
N MET A 281 8.83 22.51 -26.51
CA MET A 281 8.43 21.22 -27.06
C MET A 281 9.25 20.80 -28.29
N VAL A 282 9.33 19.49 -28.51
CA VAL A 282 9.75 18.87 -29.78
C VAL A 282 8.51 18.28 -30.45
N GLN A 283 8.37 18.41 -31.77
CA GLN A 283 7.32 17.74 -32.54
C GLN A 283 7.95 16.86 -33.62
N LEU A 284 7.43 15.66 -33.80
CA LEU A 284 7.77 14.75 -34.91
C LEU A 284 6.60 14.76 -35.88
N GLN A 285 6.80 15.31 -37.08
CA GLN A 285 5.79 15.36 -38.14
C GLN A 285 6.16 14.42 -39.29
N HIS A 286 5.33 13.43 -39.57
CA HIS A 286 5.49 12.55 -40.73
C HIS A 286 5.10 13.30 -42.02
N VAL A 287 6.02 13.41 -42.98
CA VAL A 287 5.87 14.30 -44.14
C VAL A 287 4.71 13.88 -45.06
N GLN A 288 4.57 12.57 -45.31
CA GLN A 288 3.55 12.04 -46.24
C GLN A 288 2.13 12.06 -45.66
N THR A 289 1.93 11.75 -44.36
CA THR A 289 0.60 11.72 -43.73
C THR A 289 0.19 13.06 -43.11
N GLY A 290 1.17 13.91 -42.80
CA GLY A 290 0.96 15.17 -42.06
C GLY A 290 0.73 15.00 -40.56
N GLU A 291 0.70 13.75 -40.06
CA GLU A 291 0.49 13.43 -38.64
C GLU A 291 1.64 13.96 -37.77
N ILE A 292 1.33 14.38 -36.54
CA ILE A 292 2.28 15.02 -35.62
C ILE A 292 2.18 14.39 -34.23
N ILE A 293 3.33 13.97 -33.67
CA ILE A 293 3.47 13.63 -32.26
C ILE A 293 4.22 14.77 -31.55
N GLU A 294 3.79 15.13 -30.34
CA GLU A 294 4.29 16.31 -29.62
C GLU A 294 4.82 15.92 -28.24
N PHE A 295 6.06 16.30 -27.96
CA PHE A 295 6.82 16.03 -26.74
C PHE A 295 7.04 17.36 -25.98
N PRO A 296 6.17 17.72 -25.02
CA PRO A 296 6.24 18.99 -24.28
C PRO A 296 7.29 18.91 -23.17
N PHE A 297 8.54 19.23 -23.51
CA PHE A 297 9.66 19.22 -22.55
C PHE A 297 9.49 20.22 -21.41
N LEU A 298 8.97 21.42 -21.68
CA LEU A 298 8.65 22.45 -20.69
C LEU A 298 9.75 22.70 -19.63
N GLN A 299 11.02 22.61 -20.02
CA GLN A 299 12.15 22.71 -19.09
C GLN A 299 13.35 23.45 -19.68
N THR A 300 14.15 24.01 -18.77
CA THR A 300 15.44 24.62 -19.09
C THR A 300 16.54 23.56 -19.05
N LEU A 301 17.29 23.46 -20.15
CA LEU A 301 18.57 22.76 -20.20
C LEU A 301 19.70 23.76 -19.97
N GLY A 302 20.77 23.34 -19.29
CA GLY A 302 21.91 24.23 -19.07
C GLY A 302 23.04 23.66 -18.24
N LYS A 303 24.25 24.23 -18.44
CA LYS A 303 25.47 23.80 -17.72
C LYS A 303 25.45 24.20 -16.25
N LYS A 304 24.78 25.31 -15.89
CA LYS A 304 24.69 25.81 -14.51
C LYS A 304 23.97 24.86 -13.56
N GLU A 305 22.91 24.20 -14.04
CA GLU A 305 22.09 23.25 -13.27
C GLU A 305 22.51 21.79 -13.52
N ASN A 306 23.54 21.57 -14.34
CA ASN A 306 24.00 20.25 -14.79
C ASN A 306 22.87 19.38 -15.38
N ASN A 307 21.91 20.04 -16.04
CA ASN A 307 20.75 19.46 -16.71
C ASN A 307 20.94 19.61 -18.23
N LEU A 308 21.76 18.74 -18.82
CA LEU A 308 22.14 18.83 -20.24
C LEU A 308 21.36 17.90 -21.15
N VAL A 309 20.61 16.95 -20.58
CA VAL A 309 19.89 15.93 -21.33
C VAL A 309 18.51 15.75 -20.73
N ALA A 310 17.48 15.68 -21.57
CA ALA A 310 16.11 15.39 -21.20
C ALA A 310 15.55 14.24 -22.06
N GLU A 311 14.59 13.50 -21.53
CA GLU A 311 13.97 12.37 -22.21
C GLU A 311 12.47 12.34 -21.93
N LEU A 312 11.67 12.15 -22.98
CA LEU A 312 10.22 11.93 -22.86
C LEU A 312 9.81 10.64 -23.59
N PRO A 313 8.98 9.80 -22.96
CA PRO A 313 8.51 8.57 -23.57
C PRO A 313 7.46 8.86 -24.65
N VAL A 314 7.32 7.93 -25.59
CA VAL A 314 6.16 7.89 -26.48
C VAL A 314 4.92 7.50 -25.67
N LEU A 315 3.88 8.32 -25.76
CA LEU A 315 2.58 8.05 -25.16
C LEU A 315 1.62 7.45 -26.19
N LYS A 316 1.08 6.26 -25.87
CA LYS A 316 0.13 5.51 -26.70
C LYS A 316 -1.30 5.72 -26.17
N PRO A 317 -2.32 5.97 -27.03
CA PRO A 317 -3.71 6.12 -26.59
C PRO A 317 -4.30 4.86 -25.97
N SER A 318 -3.84 3.69 -26.42
CA SER A 318 -4.16 2.39 -25.84
C SER A 318 -2.88 1.56 -25.61
N GLY A 319 -2.58 1.28 -24.34
CA GLY A 319 -1.42 0.46 -23.93
C GLY A 319 -0.54 1.09 -22.83
N PRO A 320 0.41 0.34 -22.28
CA PRO A 320 1.41 0.87 -21.36
C PRO A 320 2.38 1.81 -22.08
N PHE A 321 2.91 2.78 -21.34
CA PHE A 321 3.99 3.67 -21.76
C PHE A 321 5.20 3.48 -20.84
N LEU A 322 6.39 3.85 -21.32
CA LEU A 322 7.62 3.76 -20.54
C LEU A 322 7.62 4.84 -19.44
N GLN A 323 7.89 4.45 -18.20
CA GLN A 323 7.87 5.36 -17.05
C GLN A 323 9.12 6.26 -17.05
N VAL A 324 9.00 7.50 -16.58
CA VAL A 324 10.17 8.31 -16.21
C VAL A 324 10.47 8.05 -14.75
N LYS A 325 11.63 7.44 -14.46
CA LYS A 325 12.10 7.16 -13.11
C LYS A 325 13.21 8.12 -12.70
N THR A 326 13.24 8.47 -11.42
CA THR A 326 14.41 9.11 -10.81
C THR A 326 15.41 8.04 -10.38
N TYR A 327 16.69 8.18 -10.73
CA TYR A 327 17.79 7.31 -10.32
C TYR A 327 18.77 8.11 -9.45
N SER A 328 19.08 7.60 -8.27
CA SER A 328 20.06 8.18 -7.33
C SER A 328 21.38 7.42 -7.43
N PHE A 329 22.43 8.09 -7.87
CA PHE A 329 23.77 7.54 -8.03
C PHE A 329 24.60 7.86 -6.81
N ILE A 330 25.20 6.83 -6.21
CA ILE A 330 26.07 6.90 -5.04
C ILE A 330 27.40 6.25 -5.45
N SER A 331 28.47 7.03 -5.59
CA SER A 331 29.81 6.51 -5.91
C SER A 331 30.79 6.70 -4.76
N ILE A 332 31.58 5.66 -4.49
CA ILE A 332 32.63 5.62 -3.46
C ILE A 332 33.99 5.54 -4.17
N SER A 333 34.84 6.54 -3.92
CA SER A 333 36.15 6.62 -4.58
C SER A 333 37.26 7.12 -3.66
N GLN A 334 38.49 6.65 -3.93
CA GLN A 334 39.71 7.15 -3.31
C GLN A 334 40.46 8.07 -4.30
N ALA A 335 40.79 9.28 -3.84
CA ALA A 335 41.53 10.28 -4.61
C ALA A 335 42.74 10.77 -3.80
N PRO A 336 43.99 10.61 -4.29
CA PRO A 336 45.18 10.93 -3.50
C PRO A 336 45.53 12.43 -3.42
N LYS A 337 44.93 13.31 -4.23
CA LYS A 337 45.09 14.79 -4.20
C LYS A 337 43.87 15.52 -4.77
N GLN A 338 43.73 16.82 -4.45
CA GLN A 338 42.82 17.76 -5.14
C GLN A 338 43.07 17.74 -6.65
N ILE A 339 42.09 17.27 -7.42
CA ILE A 339 42.06 17.34 -8.89
C ILE A 339 40.60 17.62 -9.29
N GLN A 340 40.37 18.57 -10.20
CA GLN A 340 39.08 18.68 -10.88
C GLN A 340 38.92 17.49 -11.83
N ILE A 341 37.90 16.67 -11.60
CA ILE A 341 37.59 15.53 -12.45
C ILE A 341 36.17 15.70 -12.97
N GLN A 342 36.03 15.75 -14.30
CA GLN A 342 34.76 15.53 -14.96
C GLN A 342 34.61 14.02 -15.19
N ILE A 343 33.56 13.45 -14.61
CA ILE A 343 33.21 12.04 -14.75
C ILE A 343 31.86 12.01 -15.46
N CYS A 344 31.77 11.29 -16.56
CA CYS A 344 30.49 11.02 -17.18
C CYS A 344 30.02 9.63 -16.79
N PHE A 345 28.79 9.54 -16.26
CA PHE A 345 28.12 8.27 -16.02
C PHE A 345 27.17 8.00 -17.18
N ILE A 346 27.23 6.79 -17.71
CA ILE A 346 26.38 6.33 -18.80
C ILE A 346 25.68 5.05 -18.34
N LEU A 347 24.35 5.10 -18.18
CA LEU A 347 23.54 3.89 -17.97
C LEU A 347 23.34 3.20 -19.31
N VAL A 348 23.59 1.90 -19.36
CA VAL A 348 23.31 1.04 -20.52
C VAL A 348 22.27 0.00 -20.11
N TRP A 349 21.17 -0.05 -20.86
CA TRP A 349 20.12 -1.06 -20.69
C TRP A 349 20.34 -2.24 -21.65
N ILE A 350 19.68 -3.37 -21.37
CA ILE A 350 19.81 -4.63 -22.12
C ILE A 350 19.62 -4.53 -23.65
N HIS A 351 18.95 -3.49 -24.15
CA HIS A 351 18.72 -3.25 -25.58
C HIS A 351 19.73 -2.29 -26.24
N GLY A 352 20.87 -1.99 -25.59
CA GLY A 352 21.92 -1.13 -26.16
C GLY A 352 21.53 0.35 -26.27
N GLN A 353 20.44 0.77 -25.64
CA GLN A 353 20.15 2.18 -25.42
C GLN A 353 20.99 2.69 -24.24
N HIS A 354 21.58 3.87 -24.38
CA HIS A 354 22.53 4.45 -23.43
C HIS A 354 22.05 5.83 -22.97
N TRP A 355 22.03 6.16 -21.68
CA TRP A 355 21.75 7.53 -21.19
C TRP A 355 23.00 8.16 -20.58
N LYS A 356 23.33 9.39 -20.97
CA LYS A 356 24.57 10.08 -20.59
C LYS A 356 24.32 11.24 -19.63
N LYS A 357 24.96 11.25 -18.46
CA LYS A 357 25.04 12.43 -17.57
C LYS A 357 26.49 12.75 -17.20
N SER A 358 26.98 13.86 -17.73
CA SER A 358 28.25 14.46 -17.30
C SER A 358 28.10 15.06 -15.91
N TYR A 359 29.11 14.91 -15.07
CA TYR A 359 29.17 15.51 -13.74
C TYR A 359 30.56 16.13 -13.53
N MET A 360 30.59 17.42 -13.20
CA MET A 360 31.81 18.14 -12.82
C MET A 360 31.80 18.40 -11.31
N GLN A 361 32.86 17.97 -10.62
CA GLN A 361 33.10 18.35 -9.23
C GLN A 361 34.44 19.04 -9.05
N THR A 362 34.41 20.08 -8.22
CA THR A 362 35.58 20.79 -7.70
C THR A 362 35.71 20.44 -6.20
N GLU A 363 36.92 20.54 -5.65
CA GLU A 363 37.24 20.54 -4.19
C GLU A 363 37.60 19.20 -3.51
N SER A 364 37.97 19.29 -2.22
CA SER A 364 39.13 18.57 -1.66
C SER A 364 38.86 17.36 -0.76
N MET A 365 39.75 16.37 -0.90
CA MET A 365 40.31 15.41 0.08
C MET A 365 39.40 14.59 1.04
N SER A 366 39.87 13.36 1.28
CA SER A 366 39.31 12.29 2.13
C SER A 366 37.96 11.72 1.68
N PHE A 367 37.77 10.41 1.89
CA PHE A 367 36.67 9.57 1.40
C PHE A 367 35.33 10.30 1.23
N LYS A 368 34.87 10.41 -0.02
CA LYS A 368 33.61 11.08 -0.36
C LYS A 368 32.70 10.18 -1.16
N THR A 369 31.52 9.99 -0.60
CA THR A 369 30.32 9.53 -1.28
C THR A 369 29.82 10.64 -2.19
N VAL A 370 29.91 10.47 -3.50
CA VAL A 370 29.36 11.45 -4.47
C VAL A 370 27.97 11.00 -4.87
N GLY A 371 26.98 11.80 -4.44
CA GLY A 371 25.55 11.60 -4.71
C GLY A 371 25.03 12.54 -5.80
N PHE A 372 24.33 12.02 -6.81
CA PHE A 372 23.52 12.84 -7.71
C PHE A 372 22.24 12.12 -8.16
N GLN A 373 21.21 12.91 -8.49
CA GLN A 373 19.95 12.40 -9.05
C GLN A 373 19.86 12.63 -10.56
N LEU A 374 19.06 11.79 -11.21
CA LEU A 374 18.80 11.75 -12.63
C LEU A 374 17.33 11.40 -12.87
N GLU A 375 16.63 12.05 -13.79
CA GLU A 375 15.37 11.53 -14.36
C GLU A 375 15.68 10.92 -15.73
N ALA A 376 15.21 9.69 -16.00
CA ALA A 376 15.37 9.01 -17.29
C ALA A 376 14.17 8.12 -17.59
N VAL A 377 13.89 7.87 -18.89
CA VAL A 377 12.84 6.94 -19.29
C VAL A 377 13.33 5.51 -19.09
N ASP A 378 12.68 4.79 -18.16
CA ASP A 378 12.90 3.39 -17.84
C ASP A 378 12.51 2.50 -19.02
N ILE A 379 13.48 1.73 -19.48
CA ILE A 379 13.39 0.77 -20.59
C ILE A 379 13.79 -0.64 -20.14
N GLY A 380 13.69 -0.91 -18.83
CA GLY A 380 13.91 -2.22 -18.22
C GLY A 380 15.18 -2.28 -17.38
N VAL A 381 15.74 -3.50 -17.27
CA VAL A 381 16.88 -3.77 -16.39
C VAL A 381 18.13 -3.03 -16.88
N ILE A 382 18.74 -2.25 -15.98
CA ILE A 382 20.08 -1.68 -16.20
C ILE A 382 21.08 -2.83 -16.28
N HIS A 383 21.86 -2.88 -17.34
CA HIS A 383 22.83 -3.94 -17.60
C HIS A 383 24.26 -3.51 -17.24
N GLU A 384 24.65 -2.31 -17.70
CA GLU A 384 26.00 -1.79 -17.53
C GLU A 384 25.99 -0.33 -17.04
N LEU A 385 27.04 0.03 -16.31
CA LEU A 385 27.39 1.41 -16.00
C LEU A 385 28.73 1.72 -16.67
N LEU A 386 28.68 2.46 -17.77
CA LEU A 386 29.86 2.97 -18.47
C LEU A 386 30.29 4.30 -17.84
N ILE A 387 31.58 4.43 -17.56
CA ILE A 387 32.17 5.60 -16.89
C ILE A 387 33.28 6.17 -17.76
N GLU A 388 33.11 7.40 -18.22
CA GLU A 388 34.12 8.11 -19.02
C GLU A 388 34.84 9.17 -18.18
N LYS A 389 36.18 9.27 -18.35
CA LYS A 389 36.98 10.36 -17.81
C LYS A 389 37.63 11.17 -18.93
N GLU A 390 37.46 12.49 -18.89
CA GLU A 390 38.09 13.41 -19.86
C GLU A 390 39.61 13.54 -19.69
N LYS A 391 40.15 13.20 -18.51
CA LYS A 391 41.59 13.35 -18.20
C LYS A 391 42.13 12.12 -17.45
N PRO A 392 43.35 11.66 -17.76
CA PRO A 392 44.00 10.57 -17.04
C PRO A 392 44.25 10.98 -15.59
N THR A 393 43.59 10.30 -14.66
CA THR A 393 43.63 10.59 -13.21
C THR A 393 43.72 9.30 -12.41
N ASN A 394 44.46 9.35 -11.29
CA ASN A 394 44.64 8.24 -10.36
C ASN A 394 43.38 7.93 -9.51
N LEU A 395 42.19 8.35 -9.94
CA LEU A 395 40.94 8.11 -9.23
C LEU A 395 40.58 6.63 -9.32
N GLN A 396 40.64 5.94 -8.18
CA GLN A 396 40.10 4.60 -8.02
C GLN A 396 38.65 4.72 -7.57
N LEU A 397 37.74 4.36 -8.46
CA LEU A 397 36.37 4.03 -8.08
C LEU A 397 36.41 2.62 -7.45
N GLU A 398 35.72 2.43 -6.33
CA GLU A 398 35.61 1.11 -5.67
C GLU A 398 34.22 0.52 -5.92
N LYS A 399 33.19 1.36 -5.74
CA LYS A 399 31.78 0.97 -5.82
C LYS A 399 30.95 2.11 -6.38
N ALA A 400 30.02 1.79 -7.27
CA ALA A 400 28.88 2.63 -7.59
C ALA A 400 27.59 1.88 -7.22
N VAL A 401 26.63 2.60 -6.67
CA VAL A 401 25.28 2.13 -6.39
C VAL A 401 24.31 3.04 -7.13
N VAL A 402 23.37 2.44 -7.86
CA VAL A 402 22.27 3.16 -8.51
C VAL A 402 20.98 2.70 -7.86
N GLU A 403 20.31 3.59 -7.14
CA GLU A 403 19.03 3.33 -6.48
C GLU A 403 17.89 3.93 -7.29
N GLU A 404 16.86 3.14 -7.59
CA GLU A 404 15.61 3.66 -8.15
C GLU A 404 14.84 4.46 -7.09
N GLY A 405 14.38 5.65 -7.46
CA GLY A 405 13.57 6.55 -6.65
C GLY A 405 12.08 6.23 -6.66
N SER A 406 11.67 5.15 -7.31
CA SER A 406 10.30 4.61 -7.24
C SER A 406 10.00 4.01 -5.88
N PHE A 407 8.70 3.80 -5.61
CA PHE A 407 8.22 3.14 -4.40
C PHE A 407 8.89 1.77 -4.15
N ILE A 408 9.10 0.98 -5.21
CA ILE A 408 10.00 -0.18 -5.20
C ILE A 408 11.41 0.33 -5.49
N LYS A 409 12.33 0.18 -4.53
CA LYS A 409 13.72 0.65 -4.64
C LYS A 409 14.64 -0.47 -5.12
N ASN A 410 14.70 -0.69 -6.42
CA ASN A 410 15.79 -1.52 -6.98
C ASN A 410 17.13 -0.82 -6.73
N LYS A 411 18.14 -1.57 -6.28
CA LYS A 411 19.50 -1.12 -6.04
C LYS A 411 20.48 -1.94 -6.86
N TYR A 412 21.08 -1.31 -7.86
CA TYR A 412 22.07 -1.90 -8.73
C TYR A 412 23.46 -1.56 -8.19
N ILE A 413 24.23 -2.57 -7.81
CA ILE A 413 25.58 -2.42 -7.28
C ILE A 413 26.59 -2.80 -8.35
N PHE A 414 27.49 -1.88 -8.65
CA PHE A 414 28.60 -2.02 -9.59
C PHE A 414 29.91 -1.96 -8.81
N ILE A 415 30.68 -3.04 -8.83
CA ILE A 415 32.03 -3.07 -8.22
C ILE A 415 33.06 -2.77 -9.29
N ALA A 416 33.89 -1.75 -9.04
CA ALA A 416 34.92 -1.32 -9.97
C ALA A 416 36.28 -1.95 -9.62
N GLN A 417 36.96 -2.51 -10.63
CA GLN A 417 38.34 -2.97 -10.45
C GLN A 417 39.34 -1.79 -10.49
N PRO A 418 40.52 -1.93 -9.83
CA PRO A 418 41.55 -0.91 -9.88
C PRO A 418 42.01 -0.61 -11.32
N TRP A 419 42.12 0.66 -11.65
CA TRP A 419 42.47 1.12 -12.99
C TRP A 419 43.88 0.65 -13.39
N LYS A 420 44.00 -0.15 -14.47
CA LYS A 420 45.29 -0.46 -15.08
C LYS A 420 45.93 0.83 -15.61
N LYS A 421 47.23 1.01 -15.36
CA LYS A 421 47.99 2.19 -15.82
C LYS A 421 48.24 2.11 -17.32
N GLU A 422 47.37 2.72 -18.13
CA GLU A 422 47.58 2.89 -19.57
C GLU A 422 47.69 4.36 -19.98
N LYS A 423 48.42 4.61 -21.07
CA LYS A 423 48.94 5.94 -21.46
C LYS A 423 48.09 6.64 -22.54
N THR A 424 46.77 6.51 -22.48
CA THR A 424 45.84 7.01 -23.52
C THR A 424 44.97 8.16 -23.04
N LYS A 425 44.51 8.97 -24.01
CA LYS A 425 44.09 10.37 -23.79
C LYS A 425 42.64 10.55 -23.31
N MET A 426 41.83 9.50 -23.43
CA MET A 426 40.46 9.39 -22.94
C MET A 426 40.30 7.93 -22.50
N MET A 427 39.77 7.71 -21.29
CA MET A 427 39.63 6.38 -20.73
C MET A 427 38.19 6.16 -20.26
N SER A 428 37.54 5.19 -20.89
CA SER A 428 36.24 4.67 -20.51
C SER A 428 36.38 3.33 -19.80
N MET A 429 35.46 3.04 -18.87
CA MET A 429 35.39 1.77 -18.15
C MET A 429 33.94 1.31 -18.10
N THR A 430 33.66 0.14 -18.66
CA THR A 430 32.36 -0.53 -18.53
C THR A 430 32.35 -1.36 -17.23
N LEU A 431 31.36 -1.12 -16.37
CA LEU A 431 31.08 -1.95 -15.21
C LEU A 431 29.79 -2.74 -15.44
N GLN A 432 29.84 -4.05 -15.28
CA GLN A 432 28.66 -4.91 -15.26
C GLN A 432 27.97 -4.81 -13.90
N VAL A 433 26.64 -4.93 -13.85
CA VAL A 433 25.92 -5.11 -12.57
C VAL A 433 26.50 -6.32 -11.85
N THR A 434 26.98 -6.11 -10.63
CA THR A 434 27.62 -7.14 -9.80
C THR A 434 26.62 -7.78 -8.85
N GLU A 435 25.68 -6.99 -8.34
CA GLU A 435 24.61 -7.44 -7.46
C GLU A 435 23.37 -6.55 -7.66
N THR A 436 22.21 -7.15 -7.94
CA THR A 436 20.92 -6.45 -7.92
C THR A 436 20.25 -6.77 -6.59
N LYS A 437 20.21 -5.80 -5.68
CA LYS A 437 19.35 -5.88 -4.49
C LYS A 437 18.04 -5.21 -4.83
N ASN A 438 16.98 -5.99 -5.03
CA ASN A 438 15.66 -5.40 -4.94
C ASN A 438 15.41 -5.11 -3.46
N ASP A 439 15.43 -3.83 -3.07
CA ASP A 439 15.08 -3.40 -1.72
C ASP A 439 13.54 -3.46 -1.61
N ASN A 440 13.01 -4.69 -1.67
CA ASN A 440 11.71 -5.05 -1.13
C ASN A 440 11.78 -4.82 0.39
N ARG A 441 11.74 -3.55 0.78
CA ARG A 441 11.58 -3.12 2.18
C ARG A 441 10.14 -3.35 2.62
N SER A 442 9.72 -4.60 2.60
CA SER A 442 8.69 -5.12 3.49
C SER A 442 9.21 -5.32 4.92
N GLY A 443 10.50 -5.05 5.20
CA GLY A 443 11.16 -5.37 6.47
C GLY A 443 11.87 -4.24 7.23
N ASP A 444 12.19 -3.08 6.62
CA ASP A 444 13.03 -2.04 7.27
C ASP A 444 12.51 -0.61 7.04
N LEU A 445 11.31 -0.35 7.58
CA LEU A 445 10.76 1.00 7.83
C LEU A 445 10.04 1.11 9.18
N HIS A 446 10.24 0.15 10.10
CA HIS A 446 9.32 -0.12 11.21
C HIS A 446 9.49 0.78 12.46
N ASN A 447 10.46 1.70 12.50
CA ASN A 447 10.80 2.47 13.71
C ASN A 447 10.37 3.94 13.73
N GLU A 448 9.65 4.45 12.72
CA GLU A 448 8.98 5.78 12.77
C GLU A 448 7.60 5.79 12.08
N MET A 449 6.84 4.71 12.22
CA MET A 449 5.39 4.71 12.01
C MET A 449 4.72 4.40 13.36
N GLN A 450 3.76 5.24 13.76
CA GLN A 450 3.05 5.09 15.03
C GLN A 450 2.36 3.71 15.07
N SER A 451 2.39 3.04 16.23
CA SER A 451 1.57 1.85 16.45
C SER A 451 0.09 2.26 16.44
N MET A 452 -0.69 1.66 15.55
CA MET A 452 -2.13 1.87 15.48
C MET A 452 -2.77 1.46 16.81
N THR A 453 -3.55 2.36 17.41
CA THR A 453 -4.36 2.06 18.61
C THR A 453 -5.83 2.11 18.21
N SER A 454 -6.54 0.99 18.32
CA SER A 454 -7.92 0.87 17.87
C SER A 454 -8.97 1.20 18.94
N ASP A 455 -8.57 1.55 20.16
CA ASP A 455 -9.50 2.00 21.20
C ASP A 455 -10.12 3.38 20.93
N GLY A 456 -11.34 3.57 21.42
CA GLY A 456 -12.10 4.82 21.38
C GLY A 456 -13.27 4.82 20.38
N GLU A 457 -13.79 6.02 20.11
CA GLU A 457 -14.95 6.20 19.23
C GLU A 457 -14.53 6.13 17.76
N TRP A 458 -15.22 5.28 17.00
CA TRP A 458 -15.11 5.11 15.55
C TRP A 458 -16.37 5.59 14.85
N ILE A 459 -16.20 6.36 13.77
CA ILE A 459 -17.25 6.71 12.82
C ILE A 459 -17.23 5.69 11.68
N ILE A 460 -18.32 4.96 11.50
CA ILE A 460 -18.49 3.99 10.41
C ILE A 460 -19.41 4.59 9.35
N HIS A 461 -18.94 4.64 8.11
CA HIS A 461 -19.76 4.97 6.95
C HIS A 461 -20.04 3.69 6.15
N LEU A 462 -21.31 3.31 6.08
CA LEU A 462 -21.80 2.26 5.18
C LEU A 462 -22.46 2.92 3.98
N SER A 463 -22.02 2.54 2.79
CA SER A 463 -22.58 3.09 1.55
C SER A 463 -23.24 1.94 0.78
N ILE A 464 -24.56 2.04 0.61
CA ILE A 464 -25.47 0.95 0.23
C ILE A 464 -26.32 1.39 -0.97
N SER A 465 -26.63 0.47 -1.89
CA SER A 465 -27.50 0.71 -3.04
C SER A 465 -28.47 -0.45 -3.23
N SER A 466 -29.67 -0.16 -3.72
CA SER A 466 -30.53 -1.17 -4.32
C SER A 466 -31.37 -0.56 -5.43
N GLU A 467 -31.77 -1.37 -6.42
CA GLU A 467 -32.66 -0.92 -7.50
C GLU A 467 -34.15 -1.00 -7.13
N GLU A 468 -34.49 -1.71 -6.04
CA GLU A 468 -35.87 -2.06 -5.67
C GLU A 468 -36.35 -1.48 -4.32
N ILE A 469 -35.44 -1.06 -3.44
CA ILE A 469 -35.72 -0.62 -2.05
C ILE A 469 -35.04 0.75 -1.80
N GLN A 470 -35.81 1.77 -1.43
CA GLN A 470 -35.24 3.06 -1.00
C GLN A 470 -34.71 2.97 0.44
N ILE A 471 -33.69 3.77 0.80
CA ILE A 471 -33.15 3.78 2.17
C ILE A 471 -34.21 4.16 3.24
N SER A 472 -35.26 4.89 2.85
CA SER A 472 -36.43 5.12 3.69
C SER A 472 -37.23 3.86 4.07
N GLU A 473 -37.17 2.79 3.26
CA GLU A 473 -37.81 1.50 3.55
C GLU A 473 -36.91 0.64 4.43
N ILE A 474 -35.58 0.69 4.26
CA ILE A 474 -34.60 0.11 5.21
C ILE A 474 -34.83 0.69 6.62
N GLN A 475 -35.10 2.00 6.72
CA GLN A 475 -35.46 2.68 7.96
C GLN A 475 -36.84 2.27 8.51
N GLN A 476 -37.79 1.84 7.67
CA GLN A 476 -39.09 1.31 8.14
C GLN A 476 -39.00 -0.13 8.66
N HIS A 477 -38.09 -0.94 8.10
CA HIS A 477 -37.94 -2.36 8.46
C HIS A 477 -36.99 -2.63 9.65
N ASN A 478 -36.41 -1.59 10.28
CA ASN A 478 -35.50 -1.71 11.44
C ASN A 478 -34.38 -2.76 11.23
N LEU A 479 -33.67 -2.70 10.11
CA LEU A 479 -32.54 -3.59 9.86
C LEU A 479 -31.36 -3.28 10.79
N HIS A 480 -31.28 -4.01 11.92
CA HIS A 480 -30.20 -3.88 12.88
C HIS A 480 -28.90 -4.50 12.36
N TRP A 481 -27.95 -3.63 12.02
CA TRP A 481 -26.59 -3.99 11.64
C TRP A 481 -25.74 -4.28 12.88
N ILE A 482 -24.91 -5.32 12.78
CA ILE A 482 -23.91 -5.71 13.76
C ILE A 482 -22.54 -5.71 13.09
N ILE A 483 -21.56 -5.08 13.74
CA ILE A 483 -20.15 -5.15 13.33
C ILE A 483 -19.30 -5.82 14.42
N VAL A 484 -18.30 -6.60 14.00
CA VAL A 484 -17.27 -7.21 14.85
C VAL A 484 -15.91 -6.86 14.25
N PHE A 485 -15.05 -6.27 15.07
CA PHE A 485 -13.66 -5.94 14.72
C PHE A 485 -12.73 -7.05 15.22
N TYR A 486 -11.70 -7.35 14.44
CA TYR A 486 -10.67 -8.33 14.76
C TYR A 486 -9.30 -7.69 14.54
N GLY A 487 -8.48 -7.66 15.59
CA GLY A 487 -7.09 -7.22 15.54
C GLY A 487 -6.15 -8.17 16.28
N ASP A 488 -4.85 -7.89 16.20
CA ASP A 488 -3.81 -8.76 16.75
C ASP A 488 -3.88 -8.94 18.27
N LYS A 489 -4.50 -8.01 19.01
CA LYS A 489 -4.76 -8.13 20.46
C LYS A 489 -6.10 -8.75 20.81
N GLY A 490 -6.96 -9.09 19.84
CA GLY A 490 -8.24 -9.77 20.08
C GLY A 490 -9.38 -9.31 19.17
N ARG A 491 -10.63 -9.56 19.59
CA ARG A 491 -11.83 -9.14 18.84
C ARG A 491 -12.78 -8.32 19.71
N SER A 492 -13.51 -7.40 19.09
CA SER A 492 -14.58 -6.67 19.78
C SER A 492 -15.72 -7.62 20.19
N ILE A 493 -16.51 -7.18 21.17
CA ILE A 493 -17.90 -7.66 21.27
C ILE A 493 -18.67 -7.29 19.98
N PRO A 494 -19.75 -7.99 19.63
CA PRO A 494 -20.62 -7.56 18.55
C PRO A 494 -21.26 -6.20 18.88
N LEU A 495 -20.95 -5.19 18.07
CA LEU A 495 -21.42 -3.81 18.24
C LEU A 495 -22.62 -3.59 17.33
N ARG A 496 -23.77 -3.23 17.90
CA ARG A 496 -24.93 -2.77 17.13
C ARG A 496 -24.66 -1.37 16.61
N LEU A 497 -25.02 -1.12 15.35
CA LEU A 497 -24.90 0.19 14.73
C LEU A 497 -26.19 1.00 14.99
N GLU A 498 -26.14 1.89 15.97
CA GLU A 498 -27.26 2.79 16.31
C GLU A 498 -27.17 4.11 15.52
N GLU A 499 -28.28 4.53 14.91
CA GLU A 499 -28.34 5.67 13.98
C GLU A 499 -28.28 7.02 14.71
N GLN A 500 -27.45 7.96 14.22
CA GLN A 500 -27.43 9.35 14.70
C GLN A 500 -27.43 10.34 13.54
N ASN A 501 -28.56 11.05 13.35
CA ASN A 501 -28.78 12.22 12.48
C ASN A 501 -28.17 12.18 11.07
N LEU A 502 -29.01 11.92 10.06
CA LEU A 502 -28.65 12.00 8.65
C LEU A 502 -28.19 13.40 8.21
N ASP A 503 -27.00 13.45 7.61
CA ASP A 503 -26.68 14.45 6.58
C ASP A 503 -27.35 14.03 5.25
N GLN A 504 -27.85 14.99 4.46
CA GLN A 504 -28.83 14.73 3.39
C GLN A 504 -28.27 14.15 2.07
N TRP A 505 -27.42 13.12 2.13
CA TRP A 505 -26.97 12.36 0.94
C TRP A 505 -27.56 10.95 0.94
N LYS A 506 -28.33 10.65 -0.11
CA LYS A 506 -29.35 9.59 -0.12
C LYS A 506 -28.86 8.15 0.00
N ASP A 507 -27.55 7.89 -0.11
CA ASP A 507 -26.99 6.55 -0.30
C ASP A 507 -25.95 6.12 0.78
N ARG A 508 -25.70 6.95 1.80
CA ARG A 508 -24.67 6.70 2.83
C ARG A 508 -25.21 6.81 4.25
N LEU A 509 -25.18 5.70 4.99
CA LEU A 509 -25.49 5.64 6.41
C LEU A 509 -24.22 5.89 7.23
N THR A 510 -24.36 6.63 8.34
CA THR A 510 -23.25 6.93 9.24
C THR A 510 -23.61 6.52 10.66
N TYR A 511 -22.70 5.81 11.30
CA TYR A 511 -22.86 5.26 12.64
C TYR A 511 -21.67 5.63 13.50
N LYS A 512 -21.89 5.70 14.81
CA LYS A 512 -20.82 5.81 15.81
C LYS A 512 -20.80 4.54 16.64
N VAL A 513 -19.62 3.95 16.79
CA VAL A 513 -19.39 2.84 17.73
C VAL A 513 -18.19 3.18 18.61
N ASN A 514 -18.10 2.57 19.79
CA ASN A 514 -16.99 2.77 20.70
C ASN A 514 -16.30 1.44 20.97
N LEU A 515 -15.03 1.31 20.59
CA LEU A 515 -14.20 0.17 20.98
C LEU A 515 -13.68 0.41 22.40
N THR A 516 -14.17 -0.43 23.33
CA THR A 516 -13.94 -0.28 24.78
C THR A 516 -12.51 -0.60 25.23
N HIS A 517 -11.70 -1.17 24.35
CA HIS A 517 -10.31 -1.56 24.56
C HIS A 517 -9.58 -1.59 23.21
N ASP A 518 -8.25 -1.54 23.27
CA ASP A 518 -7.40 -1.57 22.09
C ASP A 518 -7.29 -3.02 21.56
N LEU A 519 -7.75 -3.24 20.33
CA LEU A 519 -7.59 -4.50 19.61
C LEU A 519 -6.25 -4.57 18.86
N GLY A 520 -5.42 -3.51 18.96
CA GLY A 520 -4.21 -3.33 18.19
C GLY A 520 -4.50 -3.08 16.72
N GLU A 521 -3.72 -3.69 15.83
CA GLU A 521 -3.92 -3.61 14.38
C GLU A 521 -5.14 -4.44 13.98
N ILE A 522 -6.24 -3.76 13.63
CA ILE A 522 -7.42 -4.41 13.06
C ILE A 522 -7.02 -5.01 11.71
N PHE A 523 -7.08 -6.34 11.56
CA PHE A 523 -6.77 -7.06 10.32
C PHE A 523 -8.02 -7.62 9.62
N LYS A 524 -9.17 -7.68 10.31
CA LYS A 524 -10.42 -8.26 9.82
C LYS A 524 -11.63 -7.55 10.42
N VAL A 525 -12.67 -7.41 9.62
CA VAL A 525 -13.94 -6.79 10.00
C VAL A 525 -15.08 -7.66 9.51
N ARG A 526 -16.05 -7.95 10.36
CA ARG A 526 -17.22 -8.76 10.03
C ARG A 526 -18.48 -7.96 10.28
N LEU A 527 -19.30 -7.81 9.24
CA LEU A 527 -20.52 -7.01 9.24
C LEU A 527 -21.71 -7.92 8.88
N GLY A 528 -22.82 -7.82 9.59
CA GLY A 528 -24.00 -8.64 9.33
C GLY A 528 -25.29 -8.06 9.88
N ILE A 529 -26.40 -8.77 9.65
CA ILE A 529 -27.76 -8.30 9.96
C ILE A 529 -28.41 -9.25 10.97
N GLU A 530 -28.92 -8.69 12.07
CA GLU A 530 -29.35 -9.47 13.23
C GLU A 530 -30.64 -10.28 12.98
N HIS A 531 -31.66 -9.66 12.37
CA HIS A 531 -33.01 -10.21 12.26
C HIS A 531 -33.32 -10.88 10.91
N ARG A 532 -34.30 -11.78 10.94
CA ARG A 532 -34.88 -12.45 9.76
C ARG A 532 -36.08 -11.64 9.30
N HIS A 533 -36.22 -11.38 8.00
CA HIS A 533 -37.40 -10.75 7.42
C HIS A 533 -37.80 -11.51 6.16
N GLU A 534 -39.04 -11.99 6.08
CA GLU A 534 -39.44 -12.98 5.05
C GLU A 534 -39.67 -12.34 3.66
N ASP A 535 -39.98 -11.04 3.63
CA ASP A 535 -40.38 -10.30 2.42
C ASP A 535 -39.31 -9.41 1.77
N LEU A 536 -38.07 -9.38 2.27
CA LEU A 536 -37.02 -8.48 1.76
C LEU A 536 -36.07 -9.17 0.77
N GLY A 537 -35.72 -8.45 -0.31
CA GLY A 537 -34.91 -8.95 -1.41
C GLY A 537 -33.42 -9.07 -1.09
N HIS A 538 -32.58 -8.36 -1.86
CA HIS A 538 -31.13 -8.42 -1.73
C HIS A 538 -30.54 -7.02 -1.59
N LEU A 539 -29.54 -6.89 -0.71
CA LEU A 539 -28.92 -5.60 -0.38
C LEU A 539 -27.51 -5.55 -0.96
N PHE A 540 -27.20 -4.57 -1.81
CA PHE A 540 -25.84 -4.40 -2.31
C PHE A 540 -25.05 -3.45 -1.41
N LEU A 541 -24.20 -4.04 -0.55
CA LEU A 541 -23.20 -3.27 0.17
C LEU A 541 -22.00 -3.07 -0.76
N TYR A 542 -21.88 -1.86 -1.31
CA TYR A 542 -20.64 -1.50 -1.97
C TYR A 542 -19.58 -1.11 -0.93
N HIS A 543 -19.73 -0.05 -0.13
CA HIS A 543 -18.61 0.53 0.64
C HIS A 543 -18.69 0.35 2.16
N LEU A 544 -17.51 0.19 2.77
CA LEU A 544 -17.27 0.35 4.20
C LEU A 544 -16.06 1.26 4.40
N ARG A 545 -16.27 2.40 5.07
CA ARG A 545 -15.20 3.18 5.71
C ARG A 545 -15.41 3.19 7.21
N MET A 546 -14.32 3.20 7.96
CA MET A 546 -14.34 3.39 9.41
C MET A 546 -13.21 4.35 9.78
N GLN A 547 -13.46 5.33 10.67
CA GLN A 547 -12.44 6.28 11.12
C GLN A 547 -12.44 6.41 12.64
N ASN A 548 -11.29 6.18 13.28
CA ASN A 548 -11.08 6.47 14.69
C ASN A 548 -11.08 7.99 14.90
N THR A 549 -11.91 8.50 15.80
CA THR A 549 -12.08 9.95 16.02
C THR A 549 -10.89 10.62 16.71
N ARG A 550 -10.04 9.86 17.41
CA ARG A 550 -8.90 10.37 18.18
C ARG A 550 -7.60 10.29 17.40
N THR A 551 -7.30 9.14 16.80
CA THR A 551 -6.07 8.96 15.99
C THR A 551 -6.25 9.39 14.54
N LEU A 552 -7.50 9.54 14.09
CA LEU A 552 -7.92 9.81 12.70
C LEU A 552 -7.66 8.66 11.74
N ASP A 553 -7.13 7.52 12.24
CA ASP A 553 -6.93 6.28 11.49
C ASP A 553 -8.20 5.87 10.76
N THR A 554 -8.11 5.78 9.43
CA THR A 554 -9.21 5.52 8.51
C THR A 554 -8.98 4.20 7.80
N PHE A 555 -9.84 3.22 8.06
CA PHE A 555 -9.96 2.03 7.22
C PHE A 555 -10.94 2.32 6.06
N ASN A 556 -10.62 1.88 4.84
CA ASN A 556 -11.47 2.13 3.67
C ASN A 556 -11.44 0.98 2.66
N GLN A 557 -12.58 0.29 2.46
CA GLN A 557 -12.66 -0.88 1.59
C GLN A 557 -13.84 -0.88 0.62
N SER A 558 -13.55 -1.32 -0.60
CA SER A 558 -14.51 -1.66 -1.63
C SER A 558 -14.95 -3.13 -1.46
N ILE A 559 -16.20 -3.38 -1.03
CA ILE A 559 -16.73 -4.72 -0.75
C ILE A 559 -17.47 -5.27 -1.97
N ASN A 560 -18.41 -4.50 -2.52
CA ASN A 560 -19.20 -4.85 -3.72
C ASN A 560 -19.87 -6.24 -3.63
N LYS A 561 -20.38 -6.63 -2.44
CA LYS A 561 -21.07 -7.91 -2.22
C LYS A 561 -22.58 -7.73 -2.08
N ILE A 562 -23.31 -8.73 -2.57
CA ILE A 562 -24.75 -8.87 -2.35
C ILE A 562 -24.94 -9.60 -1.01
N LEU A 563 -25.66 -8.96 -0.08
CA LEU A 563 -26.21 -9.59 1.12
C LEU A 563 -27.63 -10.08 0.80
N PRO A 564 -27.88 -11.41 0.79
CA PRO A 564 -29.24 -11.92 0.75
C PRO A 564 -29.95 -11.62 2.08
N LEU A 565 -31.14 -11.02 2.03
CA LEU A 565 -31.98 -10.80 3.21
C LEU A 565 -32.92 -12.00 3.48
N SER A 566 -32.93 -12.98 2.57
CA SER A 566 -33.77 -14.17 2.60
C SER A 566 -33.20 -15.31 3.48
N LEU A 567 -34.05 -16.31 3.76
CA LEU A 567 -33.81 -17.37 4.74
C LEU A 567 -32.65 -18.34 4.44
N SER A 568 -32.06 -18.34 3.24
CA SER A 568 -31.18 -19.42 2.75
C SER A 568 -29.76 -18.97 2.37
N GLY A 569 -29.33 -17.77 2.75
CA GLY A 569 -28.02 -17.20 2.39
C GLY A 569 -27.18 -16.75 3.59
N ASP A 570 -25.87 -16.58 3.38
CA ASP A 570 -24.99 -16.04 4.41
C ASP A 570 -25.32 -14.56 4.68
N ARG A 571 -25.61 -14.25 5.96
CA ARG A 571 -25.98 -12.91 6.44
C ARG A 571 -24.78 -12.11 6.94
N TRP A 572 -23.57 -12.61 6.74
CA TRP A 572 -22.32 -11.97 7.14
C TRP A 572 -21.42 -11.70 5.93
N ILE A 573 -20.91 -10.47 5.87
CA ILE A 573 -19.77 -10.12 5.05
C ILE A 573 -18.55 -10.08 5.96
N GLU A 574 -17.52 -10.85 5.62
CA GLU A 574 -16.17 -10.66 6.15
C GLU A 574 -15.32 -9.86 5.17
N VAL A 575 -14.59 -8.91 5.71
CA VAL A 575 -13.80 -7.92 4.98
C VAL A 575 -12.40 -7.92 5.58
N PRO A 576 -11.33 -8.17 4.81
CA PRO A 576 -9.99 -7.99 5.30
C PRO A 576 -9.73 -6.50 5.49
N ALA A 577 -9.05 -6.14 6.58
CA ALA A 577 -8.61 -4.77 6.75
C ALA A 577 -7.35 -4.56 5.90
N GLU A 578 -7.52 -3.96 4.72
CA GLU A 578 -6.40 -3.46 3.94
C GLU A 578 -5.85 -2.17 4.58
N TRP A 579 -4.54 -2.16 4.87
CA TRP A 579 -3.80 -0.96 5.26
C TRP A 579 -2.69 -0.65 4.26
N PRO A 580 -2.33 0.64 4.09
CA PRO A 580 -1.22 1.03 3.23
C PRO A 580 0.07 0.31 3.62
N LEU A 581 0.64 -0.39 2.63
CA LEU A 581 1.91 -1.13 2.70
C LEU A 581 1.99 -2.32 3.66
N ARG A 582 0.89 -2.74 4.30
CA ARG A 582 0.88 -4.01 5.06
C ARG A 582 0.22 -5.12 4.25
N ALA A 583 0.63 -6.36 4.54
CA ALA A 583 0.02 -7.53 3.96
C ALA A 583 -1.39 -7.71 4.56
N SER A 584 -2.42 -7.45 3.75
CA SER A 584 -3.79 -7.80 4.11
C SER A 584 -3.98 -9.31 4.01
N LEU A 585 -4.80 -9.86 4.91
CA LEU A 585 -5.31 -11.22 4.76
C LEU A 585 -6.18 -11.32 3.51
N SER A 586 -6.18 -12.48 2.87
CA SER A 586 -7.04 -12.71 1.70
C SER A 586 -8.47 -13.04 2.14
N ALA A 587 -9.46 -12.60 1.37
CA ALA A 587 -10.79 -13.21 1.40
C ALA A 587 -10.72 -14.54 0.64
N VAL A 588 -11.04 -15.64 1.32
CA VAL A 588 -10.92 -17.01 0.82
C VAL A 588 -12.24 -17.75 1.05
N THR A 589 -12.44 -18.84 0.30
CA THR A 589 -13.66 -19.64 0.39
C THR A 589 -13.34 -20.98 1.03
N TYR A 590 -13.93 -21.27 2.19
CA TYR A 590 -13.82 -22.57 2.84
C TYR A 590 -14.99 -23.46 2.40
N SER A 591 -14.68 -24.68 1.95
CA SER A 591 -15.69 -25.74 1.82
C SER A 591 -15.65 -26.63 3.06
N VAL A 592 -16.80 -26.77 3.70
CA VAL A 592 -16.98 -27.57 4.91
C VAL A 592 -17.93 -28.71 4.61
N THR A 593 -17.57 -29.93 5.05
CA THR A 593 -18.41 -31.13 4.93
C THR A 593 -18.50 -31.84 6.27
N VAL A 594 -19.70 -32.01 6.80
CA VAL A 594 -20.00 -32.79 8.02
C VAL A 594 -20.54 -34.16 7.61
N TYR A 595 -19.97 -35.23 8.16
CA TYR A 595 -20.32 -36.62 7.87
C TYR A 595 -21.18 -37.20 9.00
N VAL A 596 -22.39 -37.64 8.66
CA VAL A 596 -23.41 -38.16 9.58
C VAL A 596 -23.81 -39.58 9.14
N SER A 597 -23.85 -40.55 10.05
CA SER A 597 -24.21 -41.94 9.71
C SER A 597 -25.69 -42.26 9.85
N ASP A 598 -26.40 -41.56 10.72
CA ASP A 598 -27.80 -41.91 11.02
C ASP A 598 -28.77 -41.43 9.94
N THR A 599 -29.72 -42.29 9.58
CA THR A 599 -30.83 -41.95 8.67
C THR A 599 -31.87 -41.09 9.37
N VAL A 600 -31.58 -39.79 9.51
CA VAL A 600 -32.56 -38.79 9.99
C VAL A 600 -33.79 -38.79 9.06
N GLU A 601 -34.91 -39.36 9.51
CA GLU A 601 -36.14 -39.51 8.71
C GLU A 601 -36.90 -38.19 8.47
N LYS A 602 -36.50 -37.09 9.13
CA LYS A 602 -37.16 -35.77 9.06
C LYS A 602 -36.15 -34.63 8.95
N LYS A 603 -35.65 -34.38 7.72
CA LYS A 603 -34.45 -33.53 7.51
C LYS A 603 -34.73 -32.04 7.42
N ASP A 604 -35.90 -31.63 6.92
CA ASP A 604 -36.29 -30.21 6.78
C ASP A 604 -36.49 -29.48 8.12
N LYS A 605 -36.26 -30.19 9.24
CA LYS A 605 -36.45 -29.75 10.62
C LYS A 605 -35.15 -29.56 11.41
N LEU A 606 -34.01 -30.00 10.86
CA LEU A 606 -32.70 -29.99 11.50
C LEU A 606 -31.83 -28.88 10.89
N HIS A 607 -31.41 -27.94 11.72
CA HIS A 607 -30.41 -26.93 11.39
C HIS A 607 -29.09 -27.30 12.05
N ILE A 608 -28.04 -27.41 11.22
CA ILE A 608 -26.66 -27.53 11.68
C ILE A 608 -25.94 -26.25 11.29
N GLY A 609 -25.17 -25.68 12.19
CA GLY A 609 -24.28 -24.57 11.89
C GLY A 609 -22.86 -24.85 12.38
N ILE A 610 -21.91 -24.08 11.86
CA ILE A 610 -20.50 -24.21 12.20
C ILE A 610 -19.84 -22.85 12.43
N CYS A 611 -18.85 -22.83 13.32
CA CYS A 611 -17.91 -21.75 13.48
C CYS A 611 -16.49 -22.32 13.41
N LEU A 612 -15.67 -21.86 12.48
CA LEU A 612 -14.28 -22.31 12.34
C LEU A 612 -13.35 -21.35 13.08
N HIS A 613 -12.38 -21.89 13.81
CA HIS A 613 -11.40 -21.16 14.59
C HIS A 613 -9.99 -21.46 14.10
N GLY A 614 -9.25 -20.41 13.75
CA GLY A 614 -7.86 -20.48 13.32
C GLY A 614 -6.99 -19.41 13.97
N LYS A 615 -5.72 -19.37 13.56
CA LYS A 615 -4.73 -18.39 14.03
C LYS A 615 -5.20 -16.92 13.93
N HIS A 616 -5.96 -16.57 12.90
CA HIS A 616 -6.46 -15.20 12.66
C HIS A 616 -7.92 -15.01 13.09
N GLY A 617 -8.34 -15.67 14.18
CA GLY A 617 -9.67 -15.58 14.74
C GLY A 617 -10.65 -16.61 14.15
N ASP A 618 -11.94 -16.26 14.14
CA ASP A 618 -13.02 -17.16 13.76
C ASP A 618 -13.83 -16.66 12.55
N THR A 619 -14.51 -17.57 11.85
CA THR A 619 -15.59 -17.18 10.92
C THR A 619 -16.78 -16.60 11.69
N GLY A 620 -16.95 -17.00 12.95
CA GLY A 620 -18.24 -16.91 13.62
C GLY A 620 -19.23 -17.91 13.04
N HIS A 621 -20.38 -18.03 13.71
CA HIS A 621 -21.39 -19.01 13.37
C HIS A 621 -22.01 -18.78 11.97
N ARG A 622 -22.16 -19.87 11.22
CA ARG A 622 -22.75 -19.96 9.87
C ARG A 622 -23.65 -21.17 9.77
N ASP A 623 -24.85 -20.99 9.23
CA ASP A 623 -25.81 -22.08 9.02
C ASP A 623 -25.41 -22.91 7.78
N LEU A 624 -25.49 -24.24 7.84
CA LEU A 624 -25.13 -25.14 6.74
C LEU A 624 -26.36 -25.43 5.85
N ASN A 625 -26.23 -25.20 4.54
CA ASN A 625 -27.27 -25.52 3.55
C ASN A 625 -27.16 -26.98 3.08
N GLY A 626 -27.94 -27.89 3.68
CA GLY A 626 -27.89 -29.32 3.34
C GLY A 626 -28.20 -29.62 1.86
N GLN A 627 -27.19 -30.10 1.11
CA GLN A 627 -27.38 -30.71 -0.21
C GLN A 627 -27.11 -32.21 -0.18
N HIS A 628 -28.02 -32.96 -0.80
CA HIS A 628 -28.09 -34.42 -0.69
C HIS A 628 -27.12 -35.10 -1.67
N VAL A 629 -25.97 -35.57 -1.18
CA VAL A 629 -25.07 -36.48 -1.91
C VAL A 629 -24.89 -37.74 -1.06
N ILE A 630 -25.28 -38.89 -1.62
CA ILE A 630 -25.04 -40.21 -1.02
C ILE A 630 -23.71 -40.70 -1.58
N ASP A 631 -22.67 -40.75 -0.75
CA ASP A 631 -21.43 -41.44 -1.09
C ASP A 631 -21.63 -42.96 -0.93
N GLY A 632 -20.84 -43.78 -1.63
CA GLY A 632 -21.08 -45.22 -1.86
C GLY A 632 -21.03 -46.14 -0.63
N ASN A 633 -21.00 -45.59 0.58
CA ASN A 633 -20.90 -46.28 1.88
C ASN A 633 -22.06 -45.94 2.85
N GLU A 634 -23.22 -45.49 2.34
CA GLU A 634 -24.43 -45.16 3.12
C GLU A 634 -24.30 -43.97 4.12
N GLU A 635 -23.32 -43.07 3.93
CA GLU A 635 -23.14 -41.86 4.76
C GLU A 635 -23.93 -40.65 4.21
N GLN A 636 -24.41 -39.77 5.11
CA GLN A 636 -25.04 -38.49 4.76
C GLN A 636 -24.07 -37.32 4.93
N LEU A 637 -24.17 -36.34 4.04
CA LEU A 637 -23.27 -35.19 3.95
C LEU A 637 -24.06 -33.88 4.11
N PHE A 638 -23.61 -33.02 5.01
CA PHE A 638 -24.01 -31.60 5.05
C PHE A 638 -22.84 -30.76 4.60
N THR A 639 -23.05 -29.89 3.61
CA THR A 639 -22.01 -29.05 3.02
C THR A 639 -22.31 -27.57 3.17
N ALA A 640 -21.26 -26.75 3.27
CA ALA A 640 -21.37 -25.31 3.09
C ALA A 640 -20.14 -24.73 2.40
N ILE A 641 -20.37 -23.59 1.76
CA ILE A 641 -19.36 -22.73 1.15
C ILE A 641 -19.36 -21.44 1.97
N LEU A 642 -18.22 -21.11 2.58
CA LEU A 642 -18.07 -20.02 3.54
C LEU A 642 -17.05 -19.01 2.99
N ASP A 643 -17.51 -17.83 2.61
CA ASP A 643 -16.64 -16.70 2.27
C ASP A 643 -16.17 -16.01 3.55
N ALA A 644 -14.89 -16.15 3.87
CA ALA A 644 -14.30 -15.63 5.10
C ALA A 644 -12.95 -14.96 4.85
N VAL A 645 -12.49 -14.14 5.79
CA VAL A 645 -11.09 -13.72 5.81
C VAL A 645 -10.22 -14.86 6.33
N GLU A 646 -9.11 -15.13 5.65
CA GLU A 646 -8.23 -16.28 5.87
C GLU A 646 -7.85 -16.48 7.34
N LEU A 647 -8.26 -17.62 7.91
CA LEU A 647 -8.09 -17.95 9.33
C LEU A 647 -6.66 -18.39 9.70
N GLY A 648 -5.78 -18.60 8.72
CA GLY A 648 -4.50 -19.28 8.93
C GLY A 648 -4.67 -20.78 9.17
N GLU A 649 -3.90 -21.36 10.09
CA GLU A 649 -4.08 -22.76 10.51
C GLU A 649 -5.35 -22.89 11.35
N VAL A 650 -6.31 -23.69 10.87
CA VAL A 650 -7.56 -24.01 11.57
C VAL A 650 -7.28 -25.09 12.61
N HIS A 651 -7.62 -24.83 13.86
CA HIS A 651 -7.32 -25.72 15.00
C HIS A 651 -8.57 -26.19 15.76
N GLN A 652 -9.71 -25.51 15.58
CA GLN A 652 -10.97 -25.84 16.26
C GLN A 652 -12.16 -25.55 15.33
N ALA A 653 -13.21 -26.35 15.48
CA ALA A 653 -14.50 -26.16 14.82
C ALA A 653 -15.62 -26.37 15.85
N ASP A 654 -16.47 -25.36 16.02
CA ASP A 654 -17.64 -25.44 16.90
C ASP A 654 -18.85 -25.79 16.04
N ILE A 655 -19.42 -26.98 16.25
CA ILE A 655 -20.69 -27.37 15.65
C ILE A 655 -21.82 -26.88 16.56
N SER A 656 -22.87 -26.30 15.98
CA SER A 656 -24.17 -26.17 16.64
C SER A 656 -25.24 -26.98 15.91
N MET A 657 -26.20 -27.48 16.67
CA MET A 657 -27.30 -28.30 16.19
C MET A 657 -28.60 -27.85 16.85
N ARG A 658 -29.66 -27.72 16.06
CA ARG A 658 -31.01 -27.40 16.53
C ARG A 658 -32.03 -28.15 15.70
N SER A 659 -32.98 -28.80 16.35
CA SER A 659 -34.10 -29.48 15.70
C SER A 659 -35.43 -28.97 16.22
N SER A 660 -36.48 -29.09 15.40
CA SER A 660 -37.88 -28.83 15.83
C SER A 660 -38.61 -30.09 16.32
N ASP A 661 -38.09 -31.29 16.04
CA ASP A 661 -38.53 -32.57 16.62
C ASP A 661 -37.34 -33.22 17.36
N ASP A 662 -37.58 -34.04 18.39
CA ASP A 662 -36.53 -34.80 19.06
C ASP A 662 -35.76 -35.69 18.06
N CYS A 663 -34.44 -35.62 18.06
CA CYS A 663 -33.61 -36.47 17.21
C CYS A 663 -32.25 -36.82 17.84
N THR A 664 -31.70 -37.96 17.44
CA THR A 664 -30.30 -38.33 17.73
C THR A 664 -29.50 -38.21 16.45
N LEU A 665 -28.30 -37.64 16.54
CA LEU A 665 -27.40 -37.41 15.42
C LEU A 665 -26.00 -37.94 15.77
N PHE A 666 -25.57 -39.04 15.15
CA PHE A 666 -24.16 -39.43 15.19
C PHE A 666 -23.34 -38.65 14.17
N ILE A 667 -22.44 -37.78 14.66
CA ILE A 667 -21.45 -37.10 13.82
C ILE A 667 -20.16 -37.91 13.87
N LYS A 668 -19.71 -38.36 12.69
CA LYS A 668 -18.47 -39.14 12.55
C LYS A 668 -17.26 -38.21 12.51
N ARG A 669 -17.28 -37.23 11.61
CA ARG A 669 -16.15 -36.32 11.32
C ARG A 669 -16.59 -35.04 10.60
N ILE A 670 -15.75 -34.01 10.68
CA ILE A 670 -15.82 -32.78 9.86
C ILE A 670 -14.58 -32.72 8.97
N HIS A 671 -14.79 -32.38 7.70
CA HIS A 671 -13.74 -31.98 6.78
C HIS A 671 -13.84 -30.48 6.50
N VAL A 672 -12.72 -29.77 6.59
CA VAL A 672 -12.61 -28.36 6.19
C VAL A 672 -11.48 -28.23 5.18
N LYS A 673 -11.80 -27.70 3.99
CA LYS A 673 -10.83 -27.42 2.93
C LYS A 673 -10.89 -25.95 2.56
N GLU A 674 -9.72 -25.30 2.51
CA GLU A 674 -9.58 -23.93 2.04
C GLU A 674 -9.37 -23.92 0.51
N SER A 675 -10.08 -23.06 -0.23
CA SER A 675 -9.96 -23.01 -1.70
C SER A 675 -8.55 -22.68 -2.21
N SER A 676 -7.79 -21.91 -1.43
CA SER A 676 -6.45 -21.41 -1.76
C SER A 676 -5.31 -22.38 -1.40
N LYS A 677 -5.55 -23.42 -0.59
CA LYS A 677 -4.50 -24.30 -0.07
C LYS A 677 -4.82 -25.77 -0.30
N LYS A 678 -3.77 -26.57 -0.52
CA LYS A 678 -3.83 -28.04 -0.54
C LYS A 678 -3.77 -28.64 0.87
N THR A 679 -4.55 -28.06 1.78
CA THR A 679 -4.60 -28.44 3.20
C THR A 679 -6.02 -28.85 3.55
N LEU A 680 -6.16 -30.08 4.06
CA LEU A 680 -7.41 -30.63 4.55
C LEU A 680 -7.31 -30.76 6.07
N TYR A 681 -8.15 -30.03 6.78
CA TYR A 681 -8.26 -30.08 8.24
C TYR A 681 -9.33 -31.10 8.60
N LEU A 682 -8.94 -32.13 9.37
CA LEU A 682 -9.78 -33.26 9.76
C LEU A 682 -10.09 -33.20 11.25
N PHE A 683 -11.38 -33.22 11.57
CA PHE A 683 -11.91 -33.24 12.93
C PHE A 683 -12.69 -34.54 13.13
N ASN A 684 -12.15 -35.47 13.90
CA ASN A 684 -12.85 -36.70 14.27
C ASN A 684 -13.75 -36.40 15.48
N VAL A 685 -15.01 -36.82 15.41
CA VAL A 685 -16.03 -36.53 16.43
C VAL A 685 -16.48 -37.82 17.10
N GLU A 686 -16.92 -38.80 16.30
CA GLU A 686 -17.42 -40.12 16.71
C GLU A 686 -18.38 -40.09 17.93
N GLU A 687 -19.31 -39.14 17.94
CA GLU A 687 -20.19 -38.86 19.08
C GLU A 687 -21.67 -38.78 18.66
N SER A 688 -22.55 -39.33 19.51
CA SER A 688 -24.01 -39.22 19.35
C SER A 688 -24.55 -38.02 20.13
N PHE A 689 -25.23 -37.10 19.45
CA PHE A 689 -25.90 -35.96 20.07
C PHE A 689 -27.40 -36.20 20.13
N SER A 690 -27.98 -36.20 21.33
CA SER A 690 -29.43 -36.12 21.50
C SER A 690 -29.85 -34.64 21.51
N ILE A 691 -30.77 -34.27 20.61
CA ILE A 691 -31.24 -32.90 20.40
C ILE A 691 -32.73 -32.87 20.72
N GLU A 692 -33.13 -32.05 21.70
CA GLU A 692 -34.53 -31.86 22.10
C GLU A 692 -35.27 -30.96 21.09
N GLY A 693 -36.45 -31.39 20.67
CA GLY A 693 -37.27 -30.69 19.68
C GLY A 693 -37.81 -29.36 20.19
N GLY A 694 -37.35 -28.26 19.58
CA GLY A 694 -37.67 -26.90 20.04
C GLY A 694 -36.92 -26.48 21.31
N GLY A 695 -35.96 -27.29 21.77
CA GLY A 695 -35.08 -26.98 22.88
C GLY A 695 -34.00 -25.93 22.56
N PRO A 696 -33.10 -25.63 23.52
CA PRO A 696 -31.93 -24.81 23.27
C PRO A 696 -30.99 -25.45 22.25
N GLU A 697 -30.14 -24.63 21.64
CA GLU A 697 -29.15 -25.09 20.66
C GLU A 697 -28.03 -25.90 21.32
N THR A 698 -27.88 -27.17 20.90
CA THR A 698 -26.78 -28.03 21.34
C THR A 698 -25.50 -27.61 20.64
N ARG A 699 -24.43 -27.39 21.39
CA ARG A 699 -23.11 -27.00 20.86
C ARG A 699 -22.02 -27.99 21.26
N LYS A 700 -21.09 -28.24 20.35
CA LYS A 700 -19.89 -29.05 20.59
C LYS A 700 -18.67 -28.37 19.98
N GLU A 701 -17.68 -28.08 20.83
CA GLU A 701 -16.33 -27.71 20.41
C GLU A 701 -15.58 -28.98 19.97
N VAL A 702 -14.99 -28.96 18.78
CA VAL A 702 -14.20 -30.07 18.24
C VAL A 702 -12.81 -29.55 17.89
N VAL A 703 -11.79 -30.09 18.56
CA VAL A 703 -10.38 -29.75 18.30
C VAL A 703 -9.88 -30.57 17.11
N ILE A 704 -8.96 -30.00 16.32
CA ILE A 704 -8.42 -30.68 15.15
C ILE A 704 -7.74 -32.00 15.51
N SER A 705 -8.05 -33.05 14.74
CA SER A 705 -7.48 -34.38 14.94
C SER A 705 -6.28 -34.63 14.03
N GLN A 706 -6.33 -34.14 12.79
CA GLN A 706 -5.24 -34.29 11.82
C GLN A 706 -5.25 -33.15 10.80
N VAL A 707 -4.07 -32.64 10.46
CA VAL A 707 -3.86 -31.82 9.25
C VAL A 707 -3.28 -32.73 8.17
N VAL A 708 -3.91 -32.78 7.00
CA VAL A 708 -3.37 -33.46 5.82
C VAL A 708 -2.89 -32.42 4.84
N TYR A 709 -1.60 -32.47 4.53
CA TYR A 709 -0.97 -31.69 3.47
C TYR A 709 -0.86 -32.58 2.23
N ASP A 710 -1.53 -32.18 1.15
CA ASP A 710 -1.39 -32.86 -0.14
C ASP A 710 0.01 -32.53 -0.71
N GLN A 711 0.97 -33.45 -0.53
CA GLN A 711 2.22 -33.43 -1.28
C GLN A 711 1.95 -33.99 -2.67
N GLU A 712 2.30 -33.22 -3.71
CA GLU A 712 2.36 -33.76 -5.07
C GLU A 712 3.57 -34.69 -5.20
N GLU A 713 3.35 -36.00 -5.06
CA GLU A 713 4.05 -36.96 -5.91
C GLU A 713 3.13 -37.36 -7.06
N GLU A 714 3.62 -37.18 -8.28
CA GLU A 714 2.95 -37.66 -9.49
C GLU A 714 3.00 -39.20 -9.56
N THR A 715 1.96 -39.78 -10.17
CA THR A 715 1.86 -41.16 -10.70
C THR A 715 1.70 -42.35 -9.75
N ASP A 716 0.43 -42.75 -9.61
CA ASP A 716 -0.13 -44.07 -10.02
C ASP A 716 0.27 -45.39 -9.30
N ASN A 717 -0.79 -46.14 -8.94
CA ASN A 717 -0.88 -47.58 -8.63
C ASN A 717 -0.28 -48.19 -7.32
N SER A 718 -1.24 -48.49 -6.42
CA SER A 718 -1.52 -49.85 -5.87
C SER A 718 -0.83 -50.38 -4.58
N LEU A 719 -1.71 -50.68 -3.61
CA LEU A 719 -1.73 -51.84 -2.67
C LEU A 719 -0.77 -51.96 -1.45
N LEU A 720 -1.42 -51.95 -0.27
CA LEU A 720 -1.24 -52.85 0.91
C LEU A 720 -0.01 -52.76 1.85
N LEU A 721 -0.31 -52.57 3.16
CA LEU A 721 0.37 -53.11 4.38
C LEU A 721 1.84 -52.65 4.62
N THR A 722 2.39 -52.44 5.83
CA THR A 722 2.17 -53.06 7.16
C THR A 722 2.77 -52.19 8.30
N SER A 723 2.56 -52.61 9.56
CA SER A 723 2.97 -52.02 10.86
C SER A 723 4.49 -51.87 11.16
N ASN A 724 4.87 -50.95 12.08
CA ASN A 724 5.56 -51.26 13.37
C ASN A 724 5.90 -50.02 14.26
N GLN A 725 6.21 -50.25 15.56
CA GLN A 725 6.47 -49.29 16.66
C GLN A 725 7.94 -49.29 17.15
N THR A 726 8.43 -48.23 17.84
CA THR A 726 9.63 -48.29 18.76
C THR A 726 9.74 -47.13 19.80
N LYS A 727 10.66 -47.29 20.79
CA LYS A 727 11.00 -46.43 21.97
C LYS A 727 12.46 -45.87 21.86
N THR A 728 13.00 -44.88 22.61
CA THR A 728 12.71 -44.16 23.91
C THR A 728 13.46 -44.70 25.15
N GLU A 729 14.20 -43.83 25.86
CA GLU A 729 15.08 -44.07 27.05
C GLU A 729 15.04 -42.90 28.08
N GLU A 730 15.54 -43.09 29.30
CA GLU A 730 15.51 -42.15 30.47
C GLU A 730 16.91 -41.66 30.91
N GLU A 731 17.02 -40.49 31.56
CA GLU A 731 18.30 -39.81 31.89
C GLU A 731 18.44 -39.35 33.36
N ASN A 732 19.69 -39.18 33.83
CA ASN A 732 20.07 -38.96 35.24
C ASN A 732 20.05 -37.45 35.64
N LEU A 733 19.40 -37.09 36.76
CA LEU A 733 19.05 -35.70 37.13
C LEU A 733 19.50 -35.31 38.56
N VAL A 734 19.75 -34.02 38.78
CA VAL A 734 20.12 -33.35 40.04
C VAL A 734 19.20 -32.16 40.29
N GLU A 735 18.83 -31.95 41.54
CA GLU A 735 17.75 -31.02 41.90
C GLU A 735 18.28 -29.63 42.26
N HIS A 736 17.64 -28.62 41.68
CA HIS A 736 17.91 -27.21 41.91
C HIS A 736 16.66 -26.56 42.51
N LYS A 737 16.84 -25.87 43.63
CA LYS A 737 15.79 -25.15 44.33
C LYS A 737 15.79 -23.70 43.87
N ILE A 738 14.70 -23.29 43.22
CA ILE A 738 14.51 -21.97 42.65
C ILE A 738 13.53 -21.22 43.54
N ILE A 739 14.00 -20.19 44.22
CA ILE A 739 13.23 -19.32 45.09
C ILE A 739 12.97 -18.02 44.33
N VAL A 740 11.71 -17.69 44.10
CA VAL A 740 11.28 -16.54 43.31
C VAL A 740 10.62 -15.52 44.21
N TYR A 741 11.13 -14.29 44.21
CA TYR A 741 10.65 -13.19 45.05
C TYR A 741 9.83 -12.21 44.21
N THR A 742 8.52 -12.19 44.43
CA THR A 742 7.60 -11.25 43.79
C THR A 742 7.48 -9.98 44.63
N GLY A 743 7.54 -8.79 44.01
CA GLY A 743 7.47 -7.51 44.70
C GLY A 743 6.14 -7.26 45.43
N ASP A 744 6.15 -6.39 46.43
CA ASP A 744 5.01 -6.06 47.31
C ASP A 744 4.25 -4.78 46.91
N GLY A 745 4.68 -4.10 45.84
CA GLY A 745 4.00 -2.94 45.27
C GLY A 745 2.64 -3.33 44.66
N ARG A 746 1.60 -2.48 44.82
CA ARG A 746 0.22 -2.79 44.37
C ARG A 746 0.19 -3.31 42.92
N GLY A 747 -0.28 -4.54 42.74
CA GLY A 747 -0.45 -5.17 41.42
C GLY A 747 0.72 -6.08 41.00
N ALA A 748 1.82 -6.11 41.75
CA ALA A 748 3.03 -6.86 41.42
C ALA A 748 2.90 -8.39 41.28
N GLY A 749 1.78 -8.98 41.74
CA GLY A 749 1.57 -10.42 41.65
C GLY A 749 0.94 -10.81 40.31
N THR A 750 1.39 -11.92 39.73
CA THR A 750 0.92 -12.39 38.43
C THR A 750 0.11 -13.67 38.50
N ASN A 751 -0.88 -13.77 37.61
CA ASN A 751 -1.58 -15.02 37.32
C ASN A 751 -1.15 -15.63 35.96
N ALA A 752 -0.12 -15.07 35.32
CA ALA A 752 0.44 -15.56 34.06
C ALA A 752 1.33 -16.78 34.25
N ASN A 753 1.56 -17.52 33.15
CA ASN A 753 2.34 -18.75 33.20
C ASN A 753 3.84 -18.44 33.27
N VAL A 754 4.40 -18.31 34.48
CA VAL A 754 5.84 -18.10 34.70
C VAL A 754 6.68 -19.33 34.31
N PHE A 755 7.80 -19.11 33.64
CA PHE A 755 8.77 -20.11 33.22
C PHE A 755 10.20 -19.62 33.38
N ILE A 756 11.13 -20.56 33.49
CA ILE A 756 12.56 -20.33 33.58
C ILE A 756 13.35 -21.28 32.67
N THR A 757 14.43 -20.77 32.10
CA THR A 757 15.45 -21.50 31.33
C THR A 757 16.80 -21.28 32.02
N LEU A 758 17.56 -22.35 32.28
CA LEU A 758 18.87 -22.27 32.92
C LEU A 758 19.99 -22.46 31.89
N PHE A 759 21.02 -21.60 31.94
CA PHE A 759 22.17 -21.65 31.03
C PHE A 759 23.46 -21.85 31.83
N TYR A 760 24.19 -22.93 31.53
CA TYR A 760 25.41 -23.30 32.24
C TYR A 760 26.65 -22.69 31.59
N GLU A 761 27.74 -22.51 32.35
CA GLU A 761 29.01 -21.95 31.83
C GLU A 761 29.62 -22.78 30.68
N THR A 762 29.20 -24.03 30.51
CA THR A 762 29.56 -24.92 29.40
C THR A 762 28.95 -24.52 28.05
N GLY A 763 27.94 -23.63 28.05
CA GLY A 763 27.20 -23.21 26.85
C GLY A 763 25.96 -24.06 26.54
N GLU A 764 25.70 -25.11 27.33
CA GLU A 764 24.45 -25.88 27.24
C GLU A 764 23.32 -25.23 28.07
N SER A 765 22.08 -25.40 27.61
CA SER A 765 20.87 -24.86 28.25
C SER A 765 19.87 -25.95 28.56
N PHE A 766 19.28 -25.93 29.75
CA PHE A 766 18.11 -26.76 30.05
C PHE A 766 16.83 -26.04 29.60
N GLY A 767 16.04 -26.71 28.76
CA GLY A 767 14.90 -26.11 28.06
C GLY A 767 13.84 -25.50 28.98
N ARG A 768 13.12 -24.50 28.47
CA ARG A 768 12.14 -23.66 29.18
C ARG A 768 11.14 -24.47 30.01
N VAL A 769 11.30 -24.46 31.33
CA VAL A 769 10.42 -25.14 32.30
C VAL A 769 9.39 -24.16 32.83
N GLN A 770 8.11 -24.54 32.84
CA GLN A 770 7.07 -23.73 33.47
C GLN A 770 6.95 -24.05 34.97
N LEU A 771 7.03 -23.02 35.82
CA LEU A 771 6.97 -23.11 37.27
C LEU A 771 5.49 -23.11 37.73
N LYS A 772 4.86 -24.29 37.78
CA LYS A 772 3.40 -24.43 38.01
C LYS A 772 2.98 -24.75 39.45
N ARG A 773 3.86 -25.35 40.25
CA ARG A 773 3.53 -25.86 41.60
C ARG A 773 4.66 -25.51 42.56
N PRO A 774 4.48 -24.49 43.44
CA PRO A 774 5.44 -24.22 44.49
C PRO A 774 5.38 -25.34 45.54
N LEU A 775 6.48 -25.55 46.28
CA LEU A 775 6.57 -26.50 47.40
C LEU A 775 5.57 -26.16 48.52
N GLU A 776 5.23 -24.88 48.63
CA GLU A 776 4.28 -24.33 49.58
C GLU A 776 2.80 -24.67 49.23
N ASP A 777 2.54 -25.22 48.03
CA ASP A 777 1.24 -25.70 47.50
C ASP A 777 0.07 -24.70 47.62
N ILE A 778 0.42 -23.41 47.56
CA ILE A 778 -0.48 -22.24 47.49
C ILE A 778 -0.44 -21.64 46.08
N ASN A 779 -1.38 -20.72 45.77
CA ASN A 779 -1.37 -20.03 44.48
C ASN A 779 -0.07 -19.21 44.33
N PRO A 780 0.79 -19.47 43.33
CA PRO A 780 2.12 -18.86 43.26
C PRO A 780 2.10 -17.42 42.74
N PHE A 781 3.25 -16.76 42.86
CA PHE A 781 3.60 -15.46 42.30
C PHE A 781 2.66 -14.32 42.68
N GLN A 782 2.07 -14.40 43.88
CA GLN A 782 1.20 -13.35 44.39
C GLN A 782 2.02 -12.16 44.90
N ASN A 783 1.33 -11.05 45.11
CA ASN A 783 1.91 -9.78 45.56
C ASN A 783 2.67 -9.93 46.89
N GLY A 784 3.96 -9.59 46.90
CA GLY A 784 4.85 -9.71 48.05
C GLY A 784 5.18 -11.15 48.46
N GLN A 785 4.83 -12.15 47.64
CA GLN A 785 5.02 -13.56 47.95
C GLN A 785 6.41 -14.05 47.50
N VAL A 786 6.93 -15.00 48.26
CA VAL A 786 8.15 -15.75 47.94
C VAL A 786 7.74 -17.20 47.72
N ASP A 787 8.05 -17.73 46.55
CA ASP A 787 7.60 -19.05 46.09
C ASP A 787 8.79 -19.95 45.76
N THR A 788 8.80 -21.19 46.24
CA THR A 788 9.93 -22.10 46.05
C THR A 788 9.57 -23.27 45.16
N PHE A 789 10.37 -23.52 44.13
CA PHE A 789 10.18 -24.60 43.17
C PHE A 789 11.40 -25.52 43.18
N ILE A 790 11.19 -26.82 42.97
CA ILE A 790 12.28 -27.77 42.67
C ILE A 790 12.18 -28.14 41.19
N ILE A 791 13.31 -28.05 40.48
CA ILE A 791 13.45 -28.64 39.15
C ILE A 791 14.65 -29.59 39.13
N SER A 792 14.45 -30.78 38.57
CA SER A 792 15.48 -31.81 38.42
C SER A 792 16.09 -31.70 37.01
N THR A 793 17.37 -31.35 36.92
CA THR A 793 18.10 -31.14 35.65
C THR A 793 19.36 -31.99 35.65
N LYS A 794 19.89 -32.39 34.48
CA LYS A 794 21.23 -33.02 34.44
C LYS A 794 22.28 -32.13 35.15
N ASP A 795 23.25 -32.74 35.81
CA ASP A 795 24.34 -31.97 36.44
C ASP A 795 25.37 -31.54 35.39
N ILE A 796 25.17 -30.33 34.86
CA ILE A 796 25.96 -29.74 33.76
C ILE A 796 26.96 -28.68 34.27
N GLY A 797 27.12 -28.56 35.60
CA GLY A 797 28.05 -27.62 36.23
C GLY A 797 27.37 -26.35 36.76
N LYS A 798 28.10 -25.22 36.75
CA LYS A 798 27.63 -23.97 37.36
C LYS A 798 26.72 -23.16 36.42
N ILE A 799 25.64 -22.61 36.97
CA ILE A 799 24.71 -21.73 36.25
C ILE A 799 25.42 -20.39 35.99
N SER A 800 25.50 -20.02 34.72
CA SER A 800 26.13 -18.77 34.26
C SER A 800 25.15 -17.60 34.22
N HIS A 801 23.91 -17.87 33.82
CA HIS A 801 22.81 -16.91 33.72
C HIS A 801 21.48 -17.66 33.58
N ILE A 802 20.39 -16.95 33.79
CA ILE A 802 19.03 -17.48 33.65
C ILE A 802 18.20 -16.61 32.72
N GLN A 803 17.19 -17.20 32.09
CA GLN A 803 16.12 -16.43 31.46
C GLN A 803 14.80 -16.80 32.13
N ILE A 804 14.16 -15.82 32.76
CA ILE A 804 12.89 -15.99 33.48
C ILE A 804 11.86 -15.00 32.93
N GLY A 805 10.61 -15.42 32.87
CA GLY A 805 9.52 -14.60 32.38
C GLY A 805 8.19 -15.32 32.42
N HIS A 806 7.16 -14.69 31.87
CA HIS A 806 5.81 -15.26 31.79
C HIS A 806 5.24 -15.08 30.39
N ASP A 807 4.09 -15.72 30.13
CA ASP A 807 3.51 -15.79 28.79
C ASP A 807 2.62 -14.59 28.42
N GLY A 808 2.55 -13.57 29.27
CA GLY A 808 1.76 -12.37 29.06
C GLY A 808 0.25 -12.58 29.19
N LYS A 809 -0.23 -13.70 29.75
CA LYS A 809 -1.67 -14.04 29.74
C LYS A 809 -2.33 -13.92 31.12
N GLY A 810 -3.60 -13.51 31.11
CA GLY A 810 -4.42 -13.34 32.32
C GLY A 810 -4.57 -11.87 32.75
N LEU A 811 -5.58 -11.60 33.57
CA LEU A 811 -5.78 -10.28 34.18
C LEU A 811 -4.76 -10.07 35.30
N GLY A 812 -4.01 -8.97 35.25
CA GLY A 812 -2.83 -8.79 36.10
C GLY A 812 -1.72 -9.76 35.71
N ASN A 813 -1.39 -9.83 34.42
CA ASN A 813 -0.24 -10.56 33.89
C ASN A 813 1.09 -9.88 34.25
N GLY A 814 1.11 -8.54 34.29
CA GLY A 814 2.27 -7.75 34.68
C GLY A 814 2.81 -8.17 36.04
N TRP A 815 4.09 -8.51 36.09
CA TRP A 815 4.72 -9.17 37.24
C TRP A 815 5.93 -8.38 37.70
N PHE A 816 5.93 -7.85 38.92
CA PHE A 816 7.14 -7.25 39.46
C PHE A 816 8.03 -8.34 40.05
N LEU A 817 9.09 -8.70 39.32
CA LEU A 817 10.09 -9.63 39.82
C LEU A 817 11.17 -8.84 40.55
N ASP A 818 11.30 -9.07 41.86
CA ASP A 818 12.38 -8.51 42.69
C ASP A 818 13.69 -9.25 42.38
N LYS A 819 13.72 -10.56 42.63
CA LYS A 819 14.90 -11.40 42.38
C LYS A 819 14.56 -12.90 42.33
N VAL A 820 15.51 -13.68 41.85
CA VAL A 820 15.48 -15.14 41.88
C VAL A 820 16.75 -15.65 42.54
N GLU A 821 16.62 -16.57 43.49
CA GLU A 821 17.75 -17.25 44.13
C GLU A 821 17.71 -18.73 43.76
N ILE A 822 18.81 -19.27 43.26
CA ILE A 822 18.91 -20.68 42.89
C ILE A 822 19.97 -21.35 43.75
N ILE A 823 19.53 -22.33 44.53
CA ILE A 823 20.36 -23.14 45.42
C ILE A 823 20.48 -24.54 44.82
N LYS A 824 21.70 -25.00 44.58
CA LYS A 824 21.95 -26.39 44.20
C LYS A 824 22.02 -27.25 45.46
N GLU A 825 20.99 -28.07 45.73
CA GLU A 825 20.88 -28.77 47.03
C GLU A 825 22.05 -29.75 47.30
N SER A 826 22.73 -30.25 46.27
CA SER A 826 23.88 -31.15 46.43
C SER A 826 25.21 -30.47 46.81
N THR A 827 25.31 -29.14 46.71
CA THR A 827 26.53 -28.37 47.05
C THR A 827 26.28 -27.15 47.94
N GLU A 828 25.02 -26.82 48.23
CA GLU A 828 24.56 -25.59 48.89
C GLU A 828 25.04 -24.27 48.23
N GLU A 829 25.61 -24.35 47.02
CA GLU A 829 25.99 -23.15 46.27
C GLU A 829 24.73 -22.38 45.84
N THR A 830 24.69 -21.11 46.19
CA THR A 830 23.57 -20.19 45.91
C THR A 830 24.01 -19.13 44.90
N ALA A 831 23.23 -18.97 43.82
CA ALA A 831 23.37 -17.89 42.85
C ALA A 831 22.14 -16.97 42.92
N VAL A 832 22.35 -15.65 42.97
CA VAL A 832 21.30 -14.65 43.24
C VAL A 832 21.19 -13.70 42.05
N PHE A 833 20.06 -13.76 41.35
CA PHE A 833 19.80 -13.02 40.12
C PHE A 833 18.81 -11.89 40.42
N SER A 834 19.32 -10.66 40.52
CA SER A 834 18.49 -9.49 40.84
C SER A 834 17.80 -8.94 39.59
N CYS A 835 16.52 -8.57 39.73
CA CYS A 835 15.68 -8.09 38.63
C CYS A 835 15.10 -6.70 38.93
N ASN A 836 14.42 -6.54 40.08
CA ASN A 836 13.85 -5.31 40.63
C ASN A 836 13.09 -4.45 39.62
N ARG A 837 12.22 -5.09 38.83
CA ARG A 837 11.48 -4.44 37.77
C ARG A 837 10.21 -5.18 37.40
N TRP A 838 9.32 -4.49 36.69
CA TRP A 838 8.21 -5.12 36.02
C TRP A 838 8.68 -5.94 34.81
N LEU A 839 8.26 -7.19 34.80
CA LEU A 839 8.14 -8.01 33.62
C LEU A 839 6.69 -7.90 33.19
N ALA A 840 6.39 -6.93 32.35
CA ALA A 840 5.06 -6.58 31.88
C ALA A 840 5.18 -6.00 30.47
N GLU A 841 4.10 -6.05 29.68
CA GLU A 841 4.10 -5.45 28.33
C GLU A 841 3.83 -3.93 28.38
N ASP A 842 3.28 -3.47 29.51
CA ASP A 842 2.82 -2.12 29.79
C ASP A 842 3.63 -1.37 30.86
N GLU A 843 4.56 -2.03 31.57
CA GLU A 843 5.49 -1.41 32.53
C GLU A 843 6.98 -1.68 32.22
N ASP A 844 7.85 -0.80 32.73
CA ASP A 844 9.30 -0.72 32.46
C ASP A 844 9.73 -0.77 30.97
N ASP A 845 10.28 -1.89 30.46
CA ASP A 845 10.76 -2.00 29.06
C ASP A 845 9.83 -2.81 28.14
N GLY A 846 8.62 -3.12 28.62
CA GLY A 846 7.63 -3.85 27.83
C GLY A 846 7.97 -5.32 27.61
N ARG A 847 8.93 -5.90 28.35
CA ARG A 847 9.33 -7.31 28.21
C ARG A 847 8.82 -8.18 29.34
N THR A 848 7.98 -9.14 28.99
CA THR A 848 7.50 -10.23 29.86
C THR A 848 8.56 -11.29 30.17
N VAL A 849 9.72 -11.24 29.50
CA VAL A 849 10.83 -12.19 29.65
C VAL A 849 12.16 -11.44 29.67
N ILE A 850 12.98 -11.74 30.69
CA ILE A 850 14.30 -11.14 30.87
C ILE A 850 15.39 -12.19 31.07
N GLN A 851 16.60 -11.85 30.67
CA GLN A 851 17.80 -12.63 30.93
C GLN A 851 18.61 -11.95 32.03
N LEU A 852 18.87 -12.68 33.13
CA LEU A 852 19.52 -12.17 34.33
C LEU A 852 20.84 -12.91 34.58
N TYR A 853 21.82 -12.15 35.05
CA TYR A 853 23.16 -12.62 35.41
C TYR A 853 23.33 -12.52 36.94
N PRO A 854 24.16 -13.38 37.57
CA PRO A 854 24.30 -13.47 39.04
C PRO A 854 25.28 -12.45 39.63
#